data_AF-A0A8H7H169-F1
#
_entry.id   AF-A0A8H7H169-F1
#
_cell.length_a   1.000
_cell.length_b   1.000
_cell.length_c   1.000
_cell.angle_alpha   90.00
_cell.angle_beta   90.00
_cell.angle_gamma   90.00
#
_symmetry.space_group_name_H-M   'P 1'
#
loop_
_entity.id
_entity.type
_entity.pdbx_description
1 polymer ?
#
loop_
_entity_poly.entity_id
_entity_poly.type
_entity_poly.pdbx_seq_one_letter_code
_entity_poly.pdbx_strand_id
1 'polypeptide(L)'
;MKLSVLLGGLALVSPAFAIFQLGCGETCNGVIDAFDLACSPDTKQHHGTSSDLAVCQAESQPYLSTVAWCIHSRCTSASDKQIQQYWSWVQGNRKVTWPSYESVLPTSEPPLVPEDLEVLNSTVRITDESYWAEYVTQMTFSYIERWHVRVGYILIILVVLSCLIGTVQYLHLTRFYATHSTQSWRSSKTMTWFKKHLVLPALFRSSHRRPVLSSMGYLPSRLAAVFLGLFFILNIIFLATPIKSVQPNTWSSSRKLEVNNYVANRAGFISFALLPLTVLLSARNNPLIAITRMTQNTYILIHRWVARICALQAVIHSVAWTIQWYWEKPDGSKFRSEAVMPYMRWGFAGTVALCLMVGFAAWPIRHRSYEFFIFLHIALGIVSLLGCWYHMDYRFADKYGYKNWLYVTFGIWGADRIVRSLRMLYISWPALTRKPNTLAQAELVPGQSALVKLTIPTRLALSAKPGQYAFVHFASLFKPWENHPFSVASWSVGGEDAEKGIEEDKNSQKGSIPSFTPGAPHITMIVRAHGGATGRIRDTILANRGPVVLPMLLEGPYGHPQPLDVYETQVLVAGGVGITALTGYIQSFLASPNKTKRIIVVWAAREAEFIQFMLDHKLDGLPNNVDLKIHCTGAGAEKLEGKHTIELGRPQLTSLVKTEVAALLEGERIAFFVSGSGSMSDEVRRAVVDSIGDGPGQVDGDRVNFFDEVLFMTPLFVCCERDLFKCKAYEIQEPFNRARLYARDSGATKVERGDPHKDQGPRMASRRENRMAAAQNDALMEFENFKKKYLLVNKHVTKLNSTLSVRVEELNDQLAMLQLENIRLRSANISLSAQLKRERQLKGRGSDPKTVALIDAATTEALRQLTAIRNALVNGNSGQQSPPTRSIPTPPSTSPAARIVGPVHPGQNTRVPVARAPEFPPLVESSESARSAKSRRRSSGGMTTDEEDAEAEPRITKRTSHGIPTPSYLESESEAELESKGRRRAGRQSALLARNS
;
A
#
# COMPACT_ATOMS: atom_id res chain seq x y z
N MET A 1 25.66 5.43 21.69
CA MET A 1 24.93 6.03 20.54
C MET A 1 24.02 5.06 19.78
N LYS A 2 24.47 3.89 19.28
CA LYS A 2 23.60 3.03 18.43
C LYS A 2 22.34 2.48 19.14
N LEU A 3 22.43 2.02 20.39
CA LEU A 3 21.27 1.49 21.13
C LEU A 3 20.26 2.57 21.55
N SER A 4 20.74 3.78 21.87
CA SER A 4 19.89 4.91 22.28
C SER A 4 19.03 5.45 21.13
N VAL A 5 19.47 5.32 19.87
CA VAL A 5 18.62 5.62 18.69
C VAL A 5 17.49 4.59 18.55
N LEU A 6 17.76 3.32 18.85
CA LEU A 6 16.81 2.22 18.73
C LEU A 6 15.72 2.28 19.83
N LEU A 7 16.12 2.59 21.07
CA LEU A 7 15.18 2.87 22.17
C LEU A 7 14.47 4.23 22.01
N GLY A 8 15.15 5.24 21.45
CA GLY A 8 14.56 6.53 21.09
C GLY A 8 13.48 6.45 20.00
N GLY A 9 13.42 5.35 19.24
CA GLY A 9 12.32 5.04 18.32
C GLY A 9 11.07 4.46 19.00
N LEU A 10 11.17 4.03 20.26
CA LEU A 10 10.05 3.56 21.09
C LEU A 10 9.63 4.60 22.15
N ALA A 11 10.56 5.41 22.64
CA ALA A 11 10.26 6.57 23.47
C ALA A 11 9.67 7.70 22.61
N LEU A 12 8.35 7.90 22.69
CA LEU A 12 7.61 8.99 22.01
C LEU A 12 8.07 10.41 22.37
N VAL A 13 9.00 10.55 23.33
CA VAL A 13 9.73 11.77 23.65
C VAL A 13 11.22 11.43 23.76
N SER A 14 11.97 11.60 22.67
CA SER A 14 13.39 11.95 22.78
C SER A 14 13.50 13.48 22.82
N PRO A 15 14.22 14.06 23.79
CA PRO A 15 14.43 15.50 23.82
C PRO A 15 15.19 15.96 22.57
N ALA A 16 14.96 17.21 22.18
CA ALA A 16 15.36 17.82 20.91
C ALA A 16 16.62 17.23 20.26
N PHE A 17 16.49 16.75 19.02
CA PHE A 17 17.62 16.69 18.09
C PHE A 17 18.14 18.12 17.88
N ALA A 18 19.16 18.48 18.65
CA ALA A 18 20.02 19.63 18.38
C ALA A 18 20.80 19.30 17.10
N ILE A 19 20.34 19.86 15.98
CA ILE A 19 20.91 19.62 14.65
C ILE A 19 22.36 20.11 14.57
N PHE A 20 22.67 21.15 15.35
CA PHE A 20 24.00 21.66 15.61
C PHE A 20 24.26 21.55 17.12
N GLN A 21 25.43 21.04 17.51
CA GLN A 21 25.79 20.89 18.93
C GLN A 21 26.09 22.25 19.59
N LEU A 22 26.67 23.19 18.82
CA LEU A 22 26.95 24.56 19.25
C LEU A 22 26.72 25.49 18.05
N GLY A 23 25.61 26.25 18.07
CA GLY A 23 25.15 27.01 16.90
C GLY A 23 26.18 28.00 16.35
N CYS A 24 26.79 28.82 17.23
CA CYS A 24 27.86 29.75 16.84
C CYS A 24 29.08 29.06 16.23
N GLY A 25 29.43 27.85 16.71
CA GLY A 25 30.56 27.07 16.21
C GLY A 25 30.30 26.44 14.83
N GLU A 26 29.07 25.96 14.59
CA GLU A 26 28.66 25.49 13.26
C GLU A 26 28.53 26.64 12.27
N THR A 27 28.14 27.84 12.72
CA THR A 27 28.16 29.05 11.88
C THR A 27 29.59 29.43 11.49
N CYS A 28 30.51 29.45 12.45
CA CYS A 28 31.94 29.67 12.16
C CYS A 28 32.48 28.64 11.16
N ASN A 29 32.13 27.35 11.30
CA ASN A 29 32.50 26.35 10.30
C ASN A 29 31.84 26.67 8.94
N GLY A 30 30.54 26.96 8.89
CA GLY A 30 29.79 27.20 7.65
C GLY A 30 30.30 28.37 6.81
N VAL A 31 30.72 29.48 7.43
CA VAL A 31 31.32 30.61 6.70
C VAL A 31 32.75 30.27 6.22
N ILE A 32 33.51 29.47 6.98
CA ILE A 32 34.92 29.17 6.66
C ILE A 32 35.04 27.97 5.69
N ASP A 33 34.11 27.01 5.73
CA ASP A 33 33.93 25.92 4.74
C ASP A 33 33.59 26.44 3.33
N ALA A 34 33.34 27.75 3.16
CA ALA A 34 33.03 28.39 1.87
C ALA A 34 34.26 28.91 1.09
N PHE A 35 35.44 29.02 1.72
CA PHE A 35 36.69 29.40 1.05
C PHE A 35 37.38 28.19 0.43
N ASP A 36 38.00 28.35 -0.74
CA ASP A 36 38.88 27.31 -1.29
C ASP A 36 40.16 27.20 -0.44
N LEU A 37 40.72 25.99 -0.35
CA LEU A 37 41.93 25.71 0.43
C LEU A 37 43.08 25.34 -0.52
N ALA A 38 44.30 25.81 -0.21
CA ALA A 38 45.48 25.55 -1.04
C ALA A 38 45.88 24.06 -1.16
N CYS A 39 45.35 23.20 -0.28
CA CYS A 39 45.48 21.73 -0.34
C CYS A 39 44.28 21.02 -1.00
N SER A 40 43.26 21.77 -1.45
CA SER A 40 42.07 21.20 -2.10
C SER A 40 42.34 20.93 -3.60
N PRO A 41 42.01 19.74 -4.13
CA PRO A 41 42.09 19.47 -5.56
C PRO A 41 41.00 20.25 -6.33
N ASP A 42 41.38 20.89 -7.44
CA ASP A 42 40.55 21.74 -8.33
C ASP A 42 39.03 21.51 -8.22
N THR A 43 38.35 22.34 -7.43
CA THR A 43 36.95 22.19 -6.98
C THR A 43 35.90 22.38 -8.09
N LYS A 44 36.33 22.55 -9.34
CA LYS A 44 35.50 22.70 -10.54
C LYS A 44 35.12 21.37 -11.21
N GLN A 45 35.46 20.22 -10.62
CA GLN A 45 34.88 18.91 -10.97
C GLN A 45 34.13 18.29 -9.78
N HIS A 46 32.89 17.88 -10.01
CA HIS A 46 32.05 17.24 -8.98
C HIS A 46 32.65 15.90 -8.51
N HIS A 47 32.50 15.62 -7.21
CA HIS A 47 32.78 14.34 -6.55
C HIS A 47 34.26 13.96 -6.31
N GLY A 48 35.07 14.92 -5.86
CA GLY A 48 36.14 14.59 -4.91
C GLY A 48 35.55 13.94 -3.64
N THR A 49 36.28 13.01 -3.02
CA THR A 49 35.79 12.27 -1.85
C THR A 49 35.78 13.18 -0.62
N SER A 50 34.72 13.12 0.20
CA SER A 50 34.58 14.04 1.36
C SER A 50 35.60 13.81 2.48
N SER A 51 36.39 12.74 2.41
CA SER A 51 37.59 12.54 3.24
C SER A 51 38.69 13.53 2.91
N ASP A 52 38.86 13.89 1.65
CA ASP A 52 40.11 14.46 1.15
C ASP A 52 40.16 15.96 1.48
N LEU A 53 39.03 16.64 1.32
CA LEU A 53 38.80 17.99 1.86
C LEU A 53 38.86 18.00 3.40
N ALA A 54 38.33 16.98 4.08
CA ALA A 54 38.35 16.89 5.55
C ALA A 54 39.76 16.68 6.11
N VAL A 55 40.66 16.02 5.37
CA VAL A 55 42.09 15.90 5.67
C VAL A 55 42.80 17.24 5.41
N CYS A 56 42.60 17.85 4.24
CA CYS A 56 43.13 19.19 3.95
C CYS A 56 42.72 20.24 5.02
N GLN A 57 41.48 20.18 5.53
CA GLN A 57 41.02 21.02 6.64
C GLN A 57 41.65 20.69 8.00
N ALA A 58 42.07 19.45 8.23
CA ALA A 58 42.78 19.03 9.45
C ALA A 58 44.28 19.38 9.41
N GLU A 59 44.85 19.54 8.22
CA GLU A 59 46.27 19.87 8.00
C GLU A 59 46.48 21.39 7.80
N SER A 60 45.48 22.10 7.27
CA SER A 60 45.53 23.55 7.05
C SER A 60 45.47 24.36 8.35
N GLN A 61 46.64 24.80 8.82
CA GLN A 61 46.76 25.73 9.95
C GLN A 61 45.97 27.05 9.74
N PRO A 62 45.99 27.71 8.55
CA PRO A 62 45.12 28.86 8.27
C PRO A 62 43.62 28.60 8.50
N TYR A 63 43.13 27.42 8.11
CA TYR A 63 41.75 27.02 8.33
C TYR A 63 41.46 26.82 9.82
N LEU A 64 42.22 25.96 10.51
CA LEU A 64 41.99 25.62 11.91
C LEU A 64 42.06 26.84 12.83
N SER A 65 43.03 27.72 12.63
CA SER A 65 43.21 28.95 13.42
C SER A 65 42.10 29.98 13.18
N THR A 66 41.63 30.12 11.93
CA THR A 66 40.47 30.98 11.58
C THR A 66 39.18 30.45 12.22
N VAL A 67 38.96 29.13 12.20
CA VAL A 67 37.79 28.50 12.87
C VAL A 67 37.89 28.66 14.39
N ALA A 68 39.06 28.44 14.99
CA ALA A 68 39.28 28.59 16.43
C ALA A 68 39.06 30.04 16.89
N TRP A 69 39.60 31.03 16.18
CA TRP A 69 39.39 32.46 16.49
C TRP A 69 37.93 32.88 16.34
N CYS A 70 37.23 32.41 15.30
CA CYS A 70 35.80 32.67 15.13
C CYS A 70 34.99 32.08 16.30
N ILE A 71 35.28 30.84 16.72
CA ILE A 71 34.63 30.22 17.89
C ILE A 71 34.92 31.04 19.16
N HIS A 72 36.17 31.40 19.42
CA HIS A 72 36.56 32.19 20.60
C HIS A 72 35.82 33.54 20.67
N SER A 73 35.77 34.27 19.55
CA SER A 73 35.16 35.60 19.49
C SER A 73 33.63 35.61 19.40
N ARG A 74 33.00 34.55 18.85
CA ARG A 74 31.53 34.50 18.61
C ARG A 74 30.75 33.58 19.56
N CYS A 75 31.41 32.66 20.27
CA CYS A 75 30.77 31.75 21.24
C CYS A 75 30.93 32.18 22.70
N THR A 76 30.99 33.48 22.99
CA THR A 76 31.21 34.03 24.35
C THR A 76 30.20 33.59 25.41
N SER A 77 29.01 33.13 25.01
CA SER A 77 27.98 32.58 25.91
C SER A 77 28.07 31.06 26.13
N ALA A 78 29.11 30.39 25.63
CA ALA A 78 29.33 28.95 25.77
C ALA A 78 30.50 28.68 26.71
N SER A 79 30.35 27.68 27.59
CA SER A 79 31.47 27.25 28.44
C SER A 79 32.56 26.55 27.61
N ASP A 80 33.81 26.61 28.08
CA ASP A 80 34.96 25.94 27.42
C ASP A 80 34.72 24.45 27.22
N LYS A 81 34.02 23.82 28.18
CA LYS A 81 33.57 22.42 28.08
C LYS A 81 32.66 22.17 26.88
N GLN A 82 31.75 23.09 26.55
CA GLN A 82 30.90 22.99 25.36
C GLN A 82 31.70 23.24 24.07
N ILE A 83 32.68 24.14 24.11
CA ILE A 83 33.58 24.41 22.98
C ILE A 83 34.48 23.20 22.68
N GLN A 84 35.13 22.61 23.69
CA GLN A 84 35.92 21.38 23.57
C GLN A 84 35.05 20.17 23.13
N GLN A 85 33.81 20.06 23.63
CA GLN A 85 32.85 19.05 23.18
C GLN A 85 32.41 19.24 21.72
N TYR A 86 32.19 20.49 21.28
CA TYR A 86 31.91 20.80 19.88
C TYR A 86 33.12 20.47 18.99
N TRP A 87 34.32 20.92 19.37
CA TRP A 87 35.56 20.69 18.61
C TRP A 87 35.84 19.21 18.40
N SER A 88 35.78 18.40 19.47
CA SER A 88 35.94 16.94 19.39
C SER A 88 34.80 16.24 18.62
N TRP A 89 33.57 16.79 18.65
CA TRP A 89 32.47 16.30 17.80
C TRP A 89 32.70 16.58 16.32
N VAL A 90 33.22 17.76 15.94
CA VAL A 90 33.54 18.09 14.54
C VAL A 90 34.57 17.11 13.97
N GLN A 91 35.62 16.80 14.73
CA GLN A 91 36.62 15.78 14.36
C GLN A 91 35.97 14.42 14.06
N GLY A 92 35.13 13.93 14.98
CA GLY A 92 34.41 12.66 14.80
C GLY A 92 33.42 12.66 13.64
N ASN A 93 32.81 13.80 13.32
CA ASN A 93 31.88 13.98 12.19
C ASN A 93 32.63 14.02 10.84
N ARG A 94 33.75 14.74 10.77
CA ARG A 94 34.65 14.77 9.59
C ARG A 94 35.49 13.49 9.44
N LYS A 95 35.56 12.64 10.48
CA LYS A 95 36.34 11.39 10.58
C LYS A 95 37.86 11.58 10.48
N VAL A 96 38.35 12.75 10.86
CA VAL A 96 39.78 13.10 10.86
C VAL A 96 40.11 13.75 12.19
N THR A 97 41.24 13.37 12.79
CA THR A 97 41.76 13.99 14.01
C THR A 97 42.21 15.41 13.71
N TRP A 98 41.75 16.39 14.49
CA TRP A 98 42.31 17.76 14.47
C TRP A 98 43.20 17.97 15.71
N PRO A 99 44.14 18.92 15.67
CA PRO A 99 44.83 19.41 16.88
C PRO A 99 43.86 19.84 18.00
N SER A 100 44.36 20.00 19.23
CA SER A 100 43.52 20.54 20.31
C SER A 100 43.16 22.00 20.04
N TYR A 101 41.96 22.42 20.44
CA TYR A 101 41.46 23.79 20.25
C TYR A 101 42.46 24.85 20.77
N GLU A 102 43.02 24.63 21.95
CA GLU A 102 44.04 25.49 22.58
C GLU A 102 45.36 25.55 21.78
N SER A 103 45.71 24.52 21.01
CA SER A 103 46.96 24.50 20.22
C SER A 103 46.91 25.26 18.90
N VAL A 104 45.71 25.62 18.43
CA VAL A 104 45.50 26.34 17.15
C VAL A 104 44.84 27.71 17.33
N LEU A 105 44.48 28.10 18.56
CA LEU A 105 43.91 29.40 18.87
C LEU A 105 45.00 30.50 18.72
N PRO A 106 44.79 31.53 17.88
CA PRO A 106 45.75 32.63 17.75
C PRO A 106 46.00 33.37 19.06
N THR A 107 47.26 33.73 19.32
CA THR A 107 47.70 34.52 20.49
C THR A 107 47.43 36.01 20.36
N SER A 108 46.97 36.47 19.20
CA SER A 108 46.66 37.87 18.88
C SER A 108 45.55 37.92 17.83
N GLU A 109 44.85 39.07 17.72
CA GLU A 109 43.72 39.20 16.80
C GLU A 109 44.17 39.14 15.32
N PRO A 110 43.62 38.21 14.51
CA PRO A 110 43.92 38.13 13.08
C PRO A 110 43.40 39.33 12.28
N PRO A 111 44.03 39.67 11.13
CA PRO A 111 43.54 40.71 10.23
C PRO A 111 42.13 40.38 9.71
N LEU A 112 41.33 41.41 9.42
CA LEU A 112 40.04 41.23 8.77
C LEU A 112 40.22 40.57 7.40
N VAL A 113 39.32 39.66 7.04
CA VAL A 113 39.34 38.99 5.73
C VAL A 113 39.26 40.02 4.57
N PRO A 114 40.15 39.96 3.56
CA PRO A 114 40.06 40.80 2.36
C PRO A 114 38.80 40.50 1.52
N GLU A 115 38.30 41.50 0.79
CA GLU A 115 37.09 41.38 -0.04
C GLU A 115 37.27 40.43 -1.26
N ASP A 116 38.51 40.18 -1.67
CA ASP A 116 38.91 39.40 -2.85
C ASP A 116 39.55 38.03 -2.53
N LEU A 117 39.52 37.59 -1.26
CA LEU A 117 40.17 36.35 -0.83
C LEU A 117 39.38 35.09 -1.24
N GLU A 118 39.63 34.56 -2.44
CA GLU A 118 39.07 33.26 -2.86
C GLU A 118 39.70 32.06 -2.12
N VAL A 119 41.01 32.10 -1.84
CA VAL A 119 41.78 30.98 -1.27
C VAL A 119 42.35 31.32 0.11
N LEU A 120 41.98 30.54 1.13
CA LEU A 120 42.39 30.75 2.53
C LEU A 120 43.84 30.29 2.75
N ASN A 121 44.78 31.24 2.63
CA ASN A 121 46.22 31.05 2.77
C ASN A 121 46.81 31.54 4.11
N SER A 122 46.06 32.33 4.88
CA SER A 122 46.49 32.96 6.13
C SER A 122 45.33 32.99 7.13
N THR A 123 45.64 33.12 8.42
CA THR A 123 44.61 33.27 9.47
C THR A 123 43.92 34.62 9.31
N VAL A 124 42.59 34.64 9.27
CA VAL A 124 41.79 35.87 9.11
C VAL A 124 40.65 35.97 10.12
N ARG A 125 40.07 37.17 10.26
CA ARG A 125 38.89 37.45 11.07
C ARG A 125 37.67 37.64 10.15
N ILE A 126 36.65 36.81 10.36
CA ILE A 126 35.39 36.81 9.61
C ILE A 126 34.53 38.04 9.96
N THR A 127 33.93 38.67 8.94
CA THR A 127 33.08 39.87 9.08
C THR A 127 31.78 39.57 9.86
N ASP A 128 31.26 40.55 10.59
CA ASP A 128 29.99 40.42 11.30
C ASP A 128 28.82 40.10 10.37
N GLU A 129 28.75 40.74 9.20
CA GLU A 129 27.67 40.51 8.25
C GLU A 129 27.63 39.07 7.72
N SER A 130 28.78 38.53 7.30
CA SER A 130 28.87 37.14 6.81
C SER A 130 28.56 36.13 7.93
N TYR A 131 29.04 36.37 9.14
CA TYR A 131 28.72 35.55 10.31
C TYR A 131 27.21 35.56 10.64
N TRP A 132 26.58 36.74 10.72
CA TRP A 132 25.16 36.83 11.06
C TRP A 132 24.24 36.31 9.96
N ALA A 133 24.61 36.48 8.68
CA ALA A 133 23.86 35.91 7.56
C ALA A 133 23.84 34.37 7.59
N GLU A 134 24.98 33.72 7.81
CA GLU A 134 25.04 32.26 7.99
C GLU A 134 24.35 31.83 9.31
N TYR A 135 24.54 32.56 10.41
CA TYR A 135 23.94 32.24 11.71
C TYR A 135 22.41 32.15 11.62
N VAL A 136 21.77 33.17 11.05
CA VAL A 136 20.31 33.21 10.96
C VAL A 136 19.80 32.26 9.89
N THR A 137 20.57 32.00 8.81
CA THR A 137 20.26 30.95 7.82
C THR A 137 20.24 29.56 8.46
N GLN A 138 21.35 29.18 9.13
CA GLN A 138 21.48 27.92 9.86
C GLN A 138 20.38 27.77 10.92
N MET A 139 20.18 28.78 11.78
CA MET A 139 19.19 28.71 12.86
C MET A 139 17.75 28.66 12.34
N THR A 140 17.45 29.28 11.20
CA THR A 140 16.15 29.18 10.50
C THR A 140 15.94 27.78 9.93
N PHE A 141 16.92 27.20 9.23
CA PHE A 141 16.86 25.80 8.78
C PHE A 141 16.68 24.84 9.97
N SER A 142 17.46 25.02 11.04
CA SER A 142 17.39 24.25 12.28
C SER A 142 15.99 24.33 12.94
N TYR A 143 15.32 25.49 12.88
CA TYR A 143 13.93 25.66 13.31
C TYR A 143 12.96 24.88 12.41
N ILE A 144 13.12 24.96 11.09
CA ILE A 144 12.25 24.31 10.10
C ILE A 144 12.37 22.78 10.19
N GLU A 145 13.58 22.23 10.33
CA GLU A 145 13.83 20.80 10.54
C GLU A 145 13.23 20.28 11.87
N ARG A 146 13.34 21.04 12.97
CA ARG A 146 12.59 20.70 14.21
C ARG A 146 11.08 20.64 13.96
N TRP A 147 10.55 21.46 13.05
CA TRP A 147 9.15 21.38 12.61
C TRP A 147 8.86 20.25 11.63
N HIS A 148 9.81 19.78 10.81
CA HIS A 148 9.65 18.56 10.00
C HIS A 148 9.32 17.38 10.91
N VAL A 149 10.20 17.15 11.89
CA VAL A 149 10.09 16.06 12.87
C VAL A 149 8.76 16.13 13.65
N ARG A 150 8.40 17.32 14.17
CA ARG A 150 7.13 17.54 14.87
C ARG A 150 5.90 17.21 14.01
N VAL A 151 5.86 17.68 12.76
CA VAL A 151 4.74 17.42 11.84
C VAL A 151 4.59 15.91 11.58
N GLY A 152 5.69 15.20 11.34
CA GLY A 152 5.68 13.75 11.17
C GLY A 152 5.08 13.03 12.37
N TYR A 153 5.51 13.36 13.59
CA TYR A 153 4.95 12.80 14.80
C TYR A 153 3.48 13.18 15.01
N ILE A 154 3.06 14.43 14.77
CA ILE A 154 1.66 14.84 14.92
C ILE A 154 0.75 14.04 13.98
N LEU A 155 1.15 13.83 12.71
CA LEU A 155 0.37 13.04 11.76
C LEU A 155 0.28 11.56 12.16
N ILE A 156 1.37 10.96 12.67
CA ILE A 156 1.36 9.57 13.15
C ILE A 156 0.50 9.44 14.43
N ILE A 157 0.71 10.33 15.40
CA ILE A 157 -0.04 10.35 16.67
C ILE A 157 -1.52 10.58 16.40
N LEU A 158 -1.91 11.47 15.48
CA LEU A 158 -3.31 11.67 15.11
C LEU A 158 -3.96 10.37 14.61
N VAL A 159 -3.29 9.62 13.74
CA VAL A 159 -3.83 8.37 13.18
C VAL A 159 -3.89 7.27 14.26
N VAL A 160 -2.82 7.10 15.05
CA VAL A 160 -2.79 6.12 16.15
C VAL A 160 -3.83 6.47 17.22
N LEU A 161 -3.90 7.72 17.67
CA LEU A 161 -4.85 8.18 18.68
C LEU A 161 -6.30 8.11 18.17
N SER A 162 -6.57 8.40 16.90
CA SER A 162 -7.92 8.22 16.34
C SER A 162 -8.35 6.75 16.31
N CYS A 163 -7.43 5.83 15.99
CA CYS A 163 -7.65 4.40 16.16
C CYS A 163 -7.87 4.03 17.64
N LEU A 164 -7.10 4.61 18.56
CA LEU A 164 -7.25 4.36 20.01
C LEU A 164 -8.54 4.94 20.62
N ILE A 165 -9.04 6.08 20.11
CA ILE A 165 -10.37 6.60 20.47
C ILE A 165 -11.45 5.65 19.93
N GLY A 166 -11.22 5.03 18.76
CA GLY A 166 -11.97 3.87 18.30
C GLY A 166 -11.98 2.70 19.31
N THR A 167 -10.84 2.38 19.94
CA THR A 167 -10.79 1.42 21.07
C THR A 167 -11.68 1.86 22.21
N VAL A 168 -11.56 3.12 22.65
CA VAL A 168 -12.27 3.63 23.83
C VAL A 168 -13.77 3.58 23.56
N GLN A 169 -14.21 4.05 22.39
CA GLN A 169 -15.60 3.93 21.95
C GLN A 169 -16.06 2.45 21.95
N TYR A 170 -15.30 1.53 21.34
CA TYR A 170 -15.64 0.10 21.30
C TYR A 170 -15.69 -0.53 22.70
N LEU A 171 -14.70 -0.29 23.56
CA LEU A 171 -14.65 -0.88 24.92
C LEU A 171 -15.73 -0.31 25.84
N HIS A 172 -16.03 0.99 25.73
CA HIS A 172 -17.18 1.58 26.44
C HIS A 172 -18.53 1.09 25.87
N LEU A 173 -18.63 0.77 24.58
CA LEU A 173 -19.84 0.16 23.99
C LEU A 173 -20.00 -1.35 24.27
N THR A 174 -18.98 -2.03 24.80
CA THR A 174 -18.99 -3.50 24.94
C THR A 174 -18.76 -3.99 26.36
N ARG A 175 -17.78 -3.47 27.09
CA ARG A 175 -17.53 -3.85 28.50
C ARG A 175 -18.51 -3.17 29.45
N PHE A 176 -18.72 -1.86 29.31
CA PHE A 176 -19.64 -1.09 30.18
C PHE A 176 -21.07 -1.63 30.08
N TYR A 177 -21.49 -2.03 28.88
CA TYR A 177 -22.80 -2.62 28.57
C TYR A 177 -22.97 -4.06 29.07
N ALA A 178 -21.87 -4.79 29.31
CA ALA A 178 -21.92 -6.16 29.81
C ALA A 178 -22.05 -6.23 31.34
N THR A 179 -21.38 -5.32 32.06
CA THR A 179 -21.14 -5.43 33.52
C THR A 179 -21.99 -4.53 34.42
N HIS A 180 -22.67 -3.51 33.88
CA HIS A 180 -23.53 -2.62 34.67
C HIS A 180 -24.91 -2.46 34.03
N SER A 181 -25.95 -2.84 34.78
CA SER A 181 -27.36 -2.77 34.42
C SER A 181 -28.06 -1.56 35.05
N THR A 182 -27.33 -0.45 35.26
CA THR A 182 -27.79 0.71 36.02
C THR A 182 -28.09 1.92 35.12
N GLN A 183 -29.24 2.56 35.38
CA GLN A 183 -29.99 3.42 34.46
C GLN A 183 -29.30 4.74 34.04
N SER A 184 -28.37 5.26 34.83
CA SER A 184 -28.25 6.71 35.04
C SER A 184 -27.30 7.53 34.14
N TRP A 185 -26.58 6.92 33.18
CA TRP A 185 -25.52 7.66 32.44
C TRP A 185 -25.29 7.23 30.97
N ARG A 186 -26.31 6.74 30.27
CA ARG A 186 -26.12 6.12 28.93
C ARG A 186 -27.02 6.66 27.83
N SER A 187 -28.35 6.51 27.97
CA SER A 187 -29.31 7.10 27.02
C SER A 187 -29.36 8.62 27.14
N SER A 188 -28.40 9.26 26.48
CA SER A 188 -28.40 10.68 26.19
C SER A 188 -28.87 10.86 24.76
N LYS A 189 -29.75 11.85 24.52
CA LYS A 189 -30.21 12.17 23.16
C LYS A 189 -29.04 12.51 22.23
N THR A 190 -27.93 13.01 22.76
CA THR A 190 -26.65 13.21 22.07
C THR A 190 -25.98 11.90 21.64
N MET A 191 -25.98 10.83 22.45
CA MET A 191 -25.47 9.51 22.02
C MET A 191 -26.34 8.89 20.92
N THR A 192 -27.66 8.89 21.12
CA THR A 192 -28.64 8.44 20.10
C THR A 192 -28.47 9.22 18.80
N TRP A 193 -28.34 10.55 18.87
CA TRP A 193 -28.06 11.42 17.72
C TRP A 193 -26.71 11.10 17.05
N PHE A 194 -25.63 10.97 17.81
CA PHE A 194 -24.29 10.68 17.28
C PHE A 194 -24.25 9.33 16.56
N LYS A 195 -24.87 8.31 17.15
CA LYS A 195 -25.01 6.97 16.55
C LYS A 195 -25.81 7.00 15.24
N LYS A 196 -26.97 7.69 15.26
CA LYS A 196 -27.87 7.85 14.11
C LYS A 196 -27.26 8.67 12.97
N HIS A 197 -26.45 9.69 13.25
CA HIS A 197 -25.99 10.65 12.22
C HIS A 197 -24.54 10.47 11.77
N LEU A 198 -23.63 9.90 12.59
CA LEU A 198 -22.19 9.88 12.32
C LEU A 198 -21.55 8.48 12.35
N VAL A 199 -22.01 7.58 13.22
CA VAL A 199 -21.39 6.25 13.39
C VAL A 199 -21.90 5.24 12.36
N LEU A 200 -23.22 5.03 12.30
CA LEU A 200 -23.84 4.00 11.47
C LEU A 200 -24.02 4.37 9.97
N PRO A 201 -24.30 5.64 9.58
CA PRO A 201 -24.58 5.93 8.17
C PRO A 201 -23.35 5.93 7.24
N ALA A 202 -23.61 5.60 5.98
CA ALA A 202 -22.70 5.86 4.87
C ALA A 202 -22.50 7.37 4.64
N LEU A 203 -21.37 7.76 4.03
CA LEU A 203 -21.08 9.16 3.72
C LEU A 203 -22.16 9.81 2.83
N PHE A 204 -22.50 9.17 1.70
CA PHE A 204 -23.50 9.66 0.75
C PHE A 204 -24.54 8.58 0.41
N ARG A 205 -25.82 8.95 0.53
CA ARG A 205 -26.99 8.12 0.18
C ARG A 205 -26.97 6.74 0.87
N SER A 206 -27.67 5.76 0.28
CA SER A 206 -28.12 4.53 0.93
C SER A 206 -27.14 3.33 0.87
N SER A 207 -25.89 3.54 0.43
CA SER A 207 -24.91 2.45 0.27
C SER A 207 -23.49 2.85 0.71
N HIS A 208 -22.91 2.02 1.58
CA HIS A 208 -21.53 2.11 2.05
C HIS A 208 -20.60 1.27 1.16
N ARG A 209 -21.13 0.19 0.55
CA ARG A 209 -20.33 -0.91 -0.03
C ARG A 209 -20.28 -0.94 -1.57
N ARG A 210 -20.95 -0.01 -2.26
CA ARG A 210 -20.75 0.22 -3.71
C ARG A 210 -19.44 1.00 -3.95
N PRO A 211 -18.64 0.65 -4.97
CA PRO A 211 -17.47 1.43 -5.33
C PRO A 211 -17.89 2.76 -5.98
N VAL A 212 -17.29 3.88 -5.57
CA VAL A 212 -17.54 5.19 -6.17
C VAL A 212 -16.43 5.56 -7.17
N LEU A 213 -16.86 6.10 -8.31
CA LEU A 213 -16.06 6.65 -9.39
C LEU A 213 -14.82 5.82 -9.80
N SER A 214 -15.05 4.57 -10.25
CA SER A 214 -14.14 3.65 -10.97
C SER A 214 -12.78 3.27 -10.36
N SER A 215 -12.22 4.02 -9.40
CA SER A 215 -10.87 3.85 -8.87
C SER A 215 -10.75 4.16 -7.37
N MET A 216 -11.54 5.10 -6.84
CA MET A 216 -11.37 5.62 -5.47
C MET A 216 -11.61 4.56 -4.38
N GLY A 217 -12.52 3.61 -4.61
CA GLY A 217 -12.78 2.46 -3.74
C GLY A 217 -14.17 2.47 -3.09
N TYR A 218 -14.32 1.74 -1.98
CA TYR A 218 -15.53 1.76 -1.16
C TYR A 218 -15.69 3.11 -0.46
N LEU A 219 -16.94 3.56 -0.33
CA LEU A 219 -17.26 4.83 0.31
C LEU A 219 -17.09 4.70 1.84
N PRO A 220 -16.35 5.59 2.53
CA PRO A 220 -16.21 5.51 3.99
C PRO A 220 -17.55 5.72 4.73
N SER A 221 -17.60 5.31 6.00
CA SER A 221 -18.62 5.81 6.94
C SER A 221 -18.39 7.30 7.20
N ARG A 222 -19.40 8.02 7.72
CA ARG A 222 -19.28 9.47 7.96
C ARG A 222 -18.13 9.82 8.90
N LEU A 223 -18.00 9.12 10.03
CA LEU A 223 -16.88 9.30 10.95
C LEU A 223 -15.51 9.07 10.28
N ALA A 224 -15.38 8.01 9.46
CA ALA A 224 -14.14 7.75 8.72
C ALA A 224 -13.86 8.81 7.64
N ALA A 225 -14.90 9.38 7.02
CA ALA A 225 -14.76 10.47 6.07
C ALA A 225 -14.28 11.78 6.72
N VAL A 226 -14.84 12.13 7.88
CA VAL A 226 -14.42 13.30 8.67
C VAL A 226 -12.95 13.16 9.10
N PHE A 227 -12.57 11.99 9.61
CA PHE A 227 -11.17 11.67 9.96
C PHE A 227 -10.22 11.80 8.75
N LEU A 228 -10.58 11.23 7.60
CA LEU A 228 -9.77 11.32 6.38
C LEU A 228 -9.69 12.76 5.82
N GLY A 229 -10.77 13.53 5.93
CA GLY A 229 -10.80 14.95 5.57
C GLY A 229 -9.89 15.78 6.46
N LEU A 230 -9.98 15.60 7.78
CA LEU A 230 -9.09 16.25 8.75
C LEU A 230 -7.62 15.89 8.50
N PHE A 231 -7.31 14.61 8.26
CA PHE A 231 -5.96 14.16 7.94
C PHE A 231 -5.41 14.79 6.65
N PHE A 232 -6.24 14.93 5.61
CA PHE A 232 -5.88 15.60 4.36
C PHE A 232 -5.67 17.11 4.54
N ILE A 233 -6.57 17.79 5.25
CA ILE A 233 -6.47 19.24 5.57
C ILE A 233 -5.19 19.52 6.38
N LEU A 234 -4.88 18.70 7.38
CA LEU A 234 -3.65 18.86 8.16
C LEU A 234 -2.38 18.61 7.34
N ASN A 235 -2.40 17.69 6.37
CA ASN A 235 -1.29 17.54 5.42
C ASN A 235 -1.06 18.80 4.56
N ILE A 236 -2.11 19.53 4.21
CA ILE A 236 -1.99 20.81 3.48
C ILE A 236 -1.48 21.92 4.41
N ILE A 237 -2.06 22.06 5.62
CA ILE A 237 -1.66 23.08 6.59
C ILE A 237 -0.19 22.90 6.98
N PHE A 238 0.25 21.68 7.28
CA PHE A 238 1.62 21.39 7.67
C PHE A 238 2.63 21.44 6.50
N LEU A 239 2.17 21.34 5.25
CA LEU A 239 3.03 21.60 4.08
C LEU A 239 3.37 23.09 3.96
N ALA A 240 2.45 23.98 4.33
CA ALA A 240 2.63 25.43 4.25
C ALA A 240 3.15 26.08 5.56
N THR A 241 2.95 25.46 6.72
CA THR A 241 3.18 26.11 8.02
C THR A 241 3.81 25.20 9.09
N PRO A 242 4.61 25.78 10.03
CA PRO A 242 5.16 27.13 10.01
C PRO A 242 6.47 27.18 9.19
N ILE A 243 6.50 28.02 8.16
CA ILE A 243 7.72 28.36 7.42
C ILE A 243 8.11 29.79 7.80
N LYS A 244 9.38 29.96 8.19
CA LYS A 244 10.02 31.28 8.33
C LYS A 244 10.92 31.50 7.13
N SER A 245 11.06 32.76 6.73
CA SER A 245 11.96 33.21 5.67
C SER A 245 12.72 34.42 6.21
N VAL A 246 14.02 34.48 5.94
CA VAL A 246 14.93 35.55 6.34
C VAL A 246 15.78 35.91 5.13
N GLN A 247 16.11 37.20 4.98
CA GLN A 247 17.03 37.71 3.98
C GLN A 247 17.91 38.78 4.66
N PRO A 248 19.23 38.85 4.42
CA PRO A 248 20.02 37.98 3.53
C PRO A 248 20.04 36.51 4.02
N ASN A 249 20.24 35.59 3.07
CA ASN A 249 20.30 34.15 3.30
C ASN A 249 21.40 33.55 2.42
N THR A 250 22.39 32.92 3.04
CA THR A 250 23.62 32.43 2.39
C THR A 250 23.35 31.28 1.42
N TRP A 251 22.27 30.52 1.62
CA TRP A 251 21.92 29.36 0.80
C TRP A 251 20.85 29.65 -0.26
N SER A 252 20.24 30.85 -0.26
CA SER A 252 19.14 31.19 -1.16
C SER A 252 19.01 32.70 -1.39
N SER A 253 19.56 33.15 -2.52
CA SER A 253 19.61 34.55 -2.99
C SER A 253 18.26 35.25 -3.21
N SER A 254 17.13 34.57 -3.02
CA SER A 254 15.85 35.24 -2.86
C SER A 254 14.85 34.42 -2.04
N ARG A 255 13.93 35.13 -1.40
CA ARG A 255 12.77 34.59 -0.68
C ARG A 255 11.93 33.58 -1.47
N LYS A 256 11.89 33.66 -2.81
CA LYS A 256 11.15 32.69 -3.64
C LYS A 256 11.83 31.31 -3.65
N LEU A 257 13.15 31.30 -3.85
CA LEU A 257 13.97 30.09 -3.81
C LEU A 257 14.00 29.51 -2.38
N GLU A 258 14.19 30.36 -1.38
CA GLU A 258 14.22 29.99 0.04
C GLU A 258 12.94 29.24 0.47
N VAL A 259 11.76 29.87 0.27
CA VAL A 259 10.48 29.28 0.68
C VAL A 259 10.18 27.99 -0.10
N ASN A 260 10.49 27.94 -1.39
CA ASN A 260 10.25 26.74 -2.20
C ASN A 260 11.17 25.57 -1.80
N ASN A 261 12.45 25.83 -1.48
CA ASN A 261 13.36 24.82 -0.92
C ASN A 261 12.81 24.24 0.39
N TYR A 262 12.32 25.08 1.30
CA TYR A 262 11.69 24.63 2.54
C TYR A 262 10.40 23.83 2.31
N VAL A 263 9.53 24.22 1.36
CA VAL A 263 8.32 23.44 0.98
C VAL A 263 8.69 22.10 0.32
N ALA A 264 9.72 22.06 -0.53
CA ALA A 264 10.18 20.83 -1.17
C ALA A 264 10.67 19.81 -0.13
N ASN A 265 11.50 20.25 0.81
CA ASN A 265 11.99 19.39 1.90
C ASN A 265 10.86 18.98 2.86
N ARG A 266 9.91 19.88 3.12
CA ARG A 266 8.69 19.59 3.90
C ARG A 266 7.90 18.43 3.31
N ALA A 267 7.61 18.46 2.02
CA ALA A 267 6.89 17.39 1.33
C ALA A 267 7.66 16.06 1.39
N GLY A 268 8.98 16.09 1.12
CA GLY A 268 9.83 14.90 1.19
C GLY A 268 9.83 14.26 2.58
N PHE A 269 10.00 15.07 3.64
CA PHE A 269 9.96 14.57 5.01
C PHE A 269 8.61 13.98 5.40
N ILE A 270 7.50 14.65 5.05
CA ILE A 270 6.15 14.12 5.34
C ILE A 270 5.95 12.78 4.64
N SER A 271 6.40 12.62 3.38
CA SER A 271 6.38 11.34 2.68
C SER A 271 7.12 10.25 3.47
N PHE A 272 8.35 10.50 3.91
CA PHE A 272 9.14 9.57 4.72
C PHE A 272 8.47 9.22 6.07
N ALA A 273 7.90 10.20 6.78
CA ALA A 273 7.20 9.96 8.05
C ALA A 273 5.92 9.11 7.87
N LEU A 274 5.28 9.16 6.69
CA LEU A 274 4.11 8.34 6.38
C LEU A 274 4.44 6.91 5.92
N LEU A 275 5.70 6.58 5.56
CA LEU A 275 6.12 5.22 5.20
C LEU A 275 5.88 4.17 6.31
N PRO A 276 6.37 4.34 7.56
CA PRO A 276 6.20 3.31 8.60
C PRO A 276 4.72 3.13 8.98
N LEU A 277 3.95 4.22 8.98
CA LEU A 277 2.50 4.19 9.19
C LEU A 277 1.78 3.44 8.05
N THR A 278 2.16 3.70 6.79
CA THR A 278 1.61 2.99 5.63
C THR A 278 1.82 1.48 5.74
N VAL A 279 3.01 1.04 6.16
CA VAL A 279 3.32 -0.38 6.37
C VAL A 279 2.55 -0.95 7.57
N LEU A 280 2.54 -0.27 8.72
CA LEU A 280 1.83 -0.72 9.93
C LEU A 280 0.35 -0.98 9.69
N LEU A 281 -0.32 -0.05 8.99
CA LEU A 281 -1.74 -0.17 8.64
C LEU A 281 -2.04 -1.29 7.62
N SER A 282 -1.02 -1.84 6.95
CA SER A 282 -1.15 -2.98 6.03
C SER A 282 -0.89 -4.34 6.69
N ALA A 283 -0.21 -4.37 7.83
CA ALA A 283 0.23 -5.59 8.50
C ALA A 283 -0.96 -6.46 8.94
N ARG A 284 -0.84 -7.78 8.80
CA ARG A 284 -1.82 -8.75 9.34
C ARG A 284 -1.63 -8.93 10.85
N ASN A 285 -0.40 -8.69 11.34
CA ASN A 285 -0.03 -8.73 12.76
C ASN A 285 0.05 -7.33 13.39
N ASN A 286 -0.79 -6.38 12.94
CA ASN A 286 -0.84 -5.03 13.49
C ASN A 286 -1.37 -5.06 14.95
N PRO A 287 -0.59 -4.62 15.97
CA PRO A 287 -1.01 -4.62 17.36
C PRO A 287 -2.22 -3.71 17.62
N LEU A 288 -2.42 -2.68 16.79
CA LEU A 288 -3.61 -1.82 16.87
C LEU A 288 -4.90 -2.61 16.66
N ILE A 289 -4.92 -3.71 15.87
CA ILE A 289 -6.12 -4.57 15.74
C ILE A 289 -6.48 -5.21 17.09
N ALA A 290 -5.48 -5.73 17.80
CA ALA A 290 -5.69 -6.43 19.07
C ALA A 290 -6.19 -5.50 20.18
N ILE A 291 -5.66 -4.27 20.21
CA ILE A 291 -6.08 -3.19 21.11
C ILE A 291 -7.47 -2.68 20.72
N THR A 292 -7.63 -2.14 19.50
CA THR A 292 -8.80 -1.36 19.07
C THR A 292 -10.05 -2.19 18.77
N ARG A 293 -9.89 -3.48 18.45
CA ARG A 293 -10.95 -4.33 17.87
C ARG A 293 -11.60 -3.75 16.60
N MET A 294 -10.94 -2.83 15.91
CA MET A 294 -11.35 -2.42 14.56
C MET A 294 -10.99 -3.51 13.55
N THR A 295 -11.84 -3.74 12.56
CA THR A 295 -11.60 -4.80 11.55
C THR A 295 -10.44 -4.43 10.61
N GLN A 296 -9.77 -5.45 10.05
CA GLN A 296 -8.67 -5.25 9.10
C GLN A 296 -9.10 -4.45 7.85
N ASN A 297 -10.39 -4.50 7.49
CA ASN A 297 -10.94 -3.73 6.38
C ASN A 297 -10.87 -2.21 6.63
N THR A 298 -11.00 -1.76 7.88
CA THR A 298 -10.84 -0.35 8.24
C THR A 298 -9.37 0.06 8.25
N TYR A 299 -8.46 -0.78 8.74
CA TYR A 299 -7.01 -0.54 8.64
C TYR A 299 -6.55 -0.43 7.18
N ILE A 300 -6.98 -1.36 6.32
CA ILE A 300 -6.70 -1.35 4.88
C ILE A 300 -7.40 -0.16 4.16
N LEU A 301 -8.50 0.38 4.71
CA LEU A 301 -9.06 1.65 4.23
C LEU A 301 -8.13 2.83 4.53
N ILE A 302 -7.66 2.98 5.76
CA ILE A 302 -6.77 4.08 6.17
C ILE A 302 -5.42 3.96 5.44
N HIS A 303 -4.82 2.75 5.38
CA HIS A 303 -3.61 2.43 4.61
C HIS A 303 -3.68 2.99 3.17
N ARG A 304 -4.77 2.73 2.44
CA ARG A 304 -4.93 3.22 1.05
C ARG A 304 -4.91 4.74 0.94
N TRP A 305 -5.42 5.46 1.94
CA TRP A 305 -5.44 6.92 1.93
C TRP A 305 -4.09 7.51 2.38
N VAL A 306 -3.46 6.94 3.42
CA VAL A 306 -2.12 7.33 3.85
C VAL A 306 -1.10 7.06 2.73
N ALA A 307 -1.18 5.93 2.03
CA ALA A 307 -0.32 5.62 0.88
C ALA A 307 -0.49 6.61 -0.28
N ARG A 308 -1.73 7.01 -0.61
CA ARG A 308 -2.00 8.05 -1.63
C ARG A 308 -1.39 9.40 -1.25
N ILE A 309 -1.49 9.79 0.02
CA ILE A 309 -0.93 11.05 0.51
C ILE A 309 0.59 10.99 0.58
N CYS A 310 1.18 9.86 0.99
CA CYS A 310 2.63 9.61 0.94
C CYS A 310 3.19 9.76 -0.49
N ALA A 311 2.54 9.14 -1.49
CA ALA A 311 2.91 9.28 -2.90
C ALA A 311 2.71 10.72 -3.43
N LEU A 312 1.60 11.39 -3.05
CA LEU A 312 1.36 12.79 -3.41
C LEU A 312 2.44 13.72 -2.84
N GLN A 313 2.86 13.52 -1.59
CA GLN A 313 3.94 14.29 -0.97
C GLN A 313 5.29 14.04 -1.66
N ALA A 314 5.57 12.81 -2.11
CA ALA A 314 6.76 12.50 -2.93
C ALA A 314 6.72 13.22 -4.29
N VAL A 315 5.55 13.28 -4.95
CA VAL A 315 5.38 14.04 -6.20
C VAL A 315 5.56 15.55 -5.97
N ILE A 316 4.97 16.11 -4.91
CA ILE A 316 5.13 17.54 -4.56
C ILE A 316 6.62 17.85 -4.31
N HIS A 317 7.33 17.01 -3.57
CA HIS A 317 8.77 17.12 -3.34
C HIS A 317 9.56 17.16 -4.67
N SER A 318 9.34 16.19 -5.57
CA SER A 318 10.04 16.12 -6.86
C SER A 318 9.71 17.31 -7.78
N VAL A 319 8.45 17.76 -7.80
CA VAL A 319 8.03 18.92 -8.61
C VAL A 319 8.60 20.22 -8.05
N ALA A 320 8.56 20.43 -6.73
CA ALA A 320 9.10 21.63 -6.10
C ALA A 320 10.63 21.75 -6.28
N TRP A 321 11.38 20.64 -6.18
CA TRP A 321 12.81 20.61 -6.52
C TRP A 321 13.09 20.81 -8.02
N THR A 322 12.23 20.31 -8.90
CA THR A 322 12.35 20.59 -10.35
C THR A 322 12.15 22.08 -10.62
N ILE A 323 11.12 22.70 -10.04
CA ILE A 323 10.83 24.14 -10.15
C ILE A 323 11.99 24.98 -9.58
N GLN A 324 12.54 24.58 -8.43
CA GLN A 324 13.69 25.25 -7.78
C GLN A 324 14.84 25.48 -8.77
N TRP A 325 15.28 24.42 -9.47
CA TRP A 325 16.43 24.51 -10.36
C TRP A 325 16.17 25.31 -11.65
N TYR A 326 14.94 25.32 -12.15
CA TYR A 326 14.56 26.21 -13.26
C TYR A 326 14.46 27.68 -12.84
N TRP A 327 14.17 27.98 -11.56
CA TRP A 327 14.28 29.34 -11.02
C TRP A 327 15.73 29.75 -10.71
N GLU A 328 16.60 28.82 -10.31
CA GLU A 328 18.05 29.05 -10.15
C GLU A 328 18.75 29.29 -11.50
N LYS A 329 18.42 28.47 -12.52
CA LYS A 329 18.99 28.53 -13.87
C LYS A 329 17.91 28.20 -14.94
N PRO A 330 17.29 29.21 -15.57
CA PRO A 330 16.24 29.02 -16.57
C PRO A 330 16.65 28.23 -17.84
N ASP A 331 17.94 28.11 -18.13
CA ASP A 331 18.47 27.28 -19.23
C ASP A 331 18.46 25.77 -18.93
N GLY A 332 17.98 25.37 -17.76
CA GLY A 332 17.95 23.97 -17.31
C GLY A 332 19.33 23.34 -17.14
N SER A 333 20.42 24.12 -17.08
CA SER A 333 21.76 23.60 -16.78
C SER A 333 21.80 22.92 -15.41
N LYS A 334 21.28 23.60 -14.39
CA LYS A 334 21.20 23.11 -13.00
C LYS A 334 20.35 21.84 -12.88
N PHE A 335 19.20 21.77 -13.57
CA PHE A 335 18.41 20.54 -13.64
C PHE A 335 19.23 19.38 -14.25
N ARG A 336 19.94 19.63 -15.36
CA ARG A 336 20.75 18.61 -16.05
C ARG A 336 21.93 18.13 -15.20
N SER A 337 22.61 19.02 -14.47
CA SER A 337 23.71 18.63 -13.56
C SER A 337 23.21 17.84 -12.34
N GLU A 338 22.07 18.20 -11.76
CA GLU A 338 21.54 17.49 -10.59
C GLU A 338 20.85 16.16 -10.96
N ALA A 339 20.20 16.08 -12.12
CA ALA A 339 19.51 14.87 -12.56
C ALA A 339 20.46 13.69 -12.86
N VAL A 340 21.72 13.95 -13.23
CA VAL A 340 22.72 12.89 -13.41
C VAL A 340 23.31 12.36 -12.10
N MET A 341 23.07 13.03 -10.96
CA MET A 341 23.64 12.65 -9.67
C MET A 341 23.04 11.32 -9.15
N PRO A 342 23.83 10.47 -8.46
CA PRO A 342 23.36 9.15 -8.01
C PRO A 342 22.15 9.24 -7.08
N TYR A 343 22.13 10.23 -6.17
CA TYR A 343 21.02 10.43 -5.24
C TYR A 343 19.70 10.76 -5.96
N MET A 344 19.74 11.57 -7.03
CA MET A 344 18.54 11.92 -7.79
C MET A 344 18.01 10.77 -8.65
N ARG A 345 18.89 9.94 -9.24
CA ARG A 345 18.47 8.72 -9.95
C ARG A 345 17.65 7.79 -9.04
N TRP A 346 18.08 7.61 -7.79
CA TRP A 346 17.35 6.83 -6.80
C TRP A 346 16.07 7.53 -6.28
N GLY A 347 16.07 8.88 -6.20
CA GLY A 347 14.88 9.67 -5.88
C GLY A 347 13.78 9.57 -6.95
N PHE A 348 14.15 9.62 -8.23
CA PHE A 348 13.25 9.35 -9.35
C PHE A 348 12.73 7.90 -9.32
N ALA A 349 13.62 6.91 -9.15
CA ALA A 349 13.22 5.50 -9.08
C ALA A 349 12.22 5.24 -7.93
N GLY A 350 12.47 5.80 -6.75
CA GLY A 350 11.56 5.69 -5.60
C GLY A 350 10.20 6.36 -5.84
N THR A 351 10.20 7.59 -6.36
CA THR A 351 8.96 8.36 -6.62
C THR A 351 8.11 7.73 -7.71
N VAL A 352 8.74 7.26 -8.80
CA VAL A 352 8.05 6.53 -9.89
C VAL A 352 7.48 5.21 -9.36
N ALA A 353 8.24 4.45 -8.56
CA ALA A 353 7.75 3.21 -7.98
C ALA A 353 6.54 3.43 -7.04
N LEU A 354 6.56 4.45 -6.19
CA LEU A 354 5.41 4.84 -5.35
C LEU A 354 4.18 5.24 -6.19
N CYS A 355 4.37 6.01 -7.27
CA CYS A 355 3.27 6.38 -8.17
C CYS A 355 2.68 5.16 -8.87
N LEU A 356 3.53 4.24 -9.37
CA LEU A 356 3.10 2.99 -9.99
C LEU A 356 2.38 2.08 -8.98
N MET A 357 2.81 2.01 -7.71
CA MET A 357 2.10 1.26 -6.67
C MET A 357 0.67 1.76 -6.48
N VAL A 358 0.46 3.08 -6.46
CA VAL A 358 -0.89 3.68 -6.34
C VAL A 358 -1.70 3.45 -7.62
N GLY A 359 -1.08 3.58 -8.80
CA GLY A 359 -1.70 3.32 -10.09
C GLY A 359 -2.18 1.87 -10.25
N PHE A 360 -1.31 0.88 -10.07
CA PHE A 360 -1.68 -0.54 -10.16
C PHE A 360 -2.59 -1.01 -9.02
N ALA A 361 -2.64 -0.30 -7.88
CA ALA A 361 -3.63 -0.52 -6.82
C ALA A 361 -5.04 0.01 -7.15
N ALA A 362 -5.23 0.73 -8.27
CA ALA A 362 -6.54 1.16 -8.75
C ALA A 362 -7.51 -0.01 -8.85
N TRP A 363 -8.79 0.25 -8.53
CA TRP A 363 -9.80 -0.81 -8.45
C TRP A 363 -9.86 -1.70 -9.71
N PRO A 364 -9.86 -1.20 -10.97
CA PRO A 364 -10.04 -2.04 -12.16
C PRO A 364 -8.86 -2.99 -12.44
N ILE A 365 -7.63 -2.60 -12.09
CA ILE A 365 -6.43 -3.39 -12.35
C ILE A 365 -6.35 -4.54 -11.35
N ARG A 366 -6.45 -4.22 -10.06
CA ARG A 366 -6.61 -5.23 -9.00
C ARG A 366 -7.86 -6.08 -9.21
N HIS A 367 -8.86 -5.57 -9.95
CA HIS A 367 -10.06 -6.32 -10.31
C HIS A 367 -9.78 -7.41 -11.34
N ARG A 368 -9.04 -7.09 -12.39
CA ARG A 368 -8.73 -8.06 -13.45
C ARG A 368 -7.72 -9.12 -13.02
N SER A 369 -6.77 -8.81 -12.14
CA SER A 369 -5.82 -9.79 -11.60
C SER A 369 -5.29 -9.40 -10.22
N TYR A 370 -5.82 -10.04 -9.18
CA TYR A 370 -5.38 -9.82 -7.79
C TYR A 370 -3.96 -10.35 -7.53
N GLU A 371 -3.63 -11.55 -8.04
CA GLU A 371 -2.30 -12.17 -7.86
C GLU A 371 -1.18 -11.35 -8.52
N PHE A 372 -1.43 -10.81 -9.72
CA PHE A 372 -0.48 -9.90 -10.37
C PHE A 372 -0.32 -8.60 -9.59
N PHE A 373 -1.43 -8.02 -9.11
CA PHE A 373 -1.41 -6.81 -8.29
C PHE A 373 -0.58 -7.00 -7.01
N ILE A 374 -0.77 -8.07 -6.23
CA ILE A 374 -0.06 -8.25 -4.96
C ILE A 374 1.44 -8.51 -5.16
N PHE A 375 1.82 -9.28 -6.19
CA PHE A 375 3.22 -9.46 -6.57
C PHE A 375 3.89 -8.14 -6.97
N LEU A 376 3.27 -7.42 -7.91
CA LEU A 376 3.80 -6.15 -8.43
C LEU A 376 3.88 -5.07 -7.34
N HIS A 377 2.89 -5.01 -6.45
CA HIS A 377 2.88 -4.06 -5.33
C HIS A 377 3.99 -4.34 -4.31
N ILE A 378 4.33 -5.61 -4.04
CA ILE A 378 5.46 -5.97 -3.18
C ILE A 378 6.79 -5.63 -3.87
N ALA A 379 6.94 -5.97 -5.15
CA ALA A 379 8.16 -5.69 -5.93
C ALA A 379 8.45 -4.18 -6.02
N LEU A 380 7.45 -3.37 -6.39
CA LEU A 380 7.57 -1.92 -6.42
C LEU A 380 7.75 -1.32 -5.02
N GLY A 381 7.21 -1.95 -3.97
CA GLY A 381 7.46 -1.56 -2.58
C GLY A 381 8.93 -1.71 -2.17
N ILE A 382 9.58 -2.80 -2.58
CA ILE A 382 11.02 -3.00 -2.37
C ILE A 382 11.83 -1.94 -3.13
N VAL A 383 11.52 -1.70 -4.41
CA VAL A 383 12.18 -0.66 -5.23
C VAL A 383 11.97 0.73 -4.63
N SER A 384 10.78 1.03 -4.11
CA SER A 384 10.48 2.31 -3.44
C SER A 384 11.34 2.50 -2.19
N LEU A 385 11.42 1.50 -1.31
CA LEU A 385 12.17 1.59 -0.05
C LEU A 385 13.69 1.61 -0.28
N LEU A 386 14.20 0.88 -1.27
CA LEU A 386 15.61 0.95 -1.69
C LEU A 386 15.93 2.31 -2.34
N GLY A 387 15.03 2.84 -3.16
CA GLY A 387 15.13 4.19 -3.72
C GLY A 387 15.21 5.26 -2.64
N CYS A 388 14.30 5.22 -1.66
CA CYS A 388 14.36 6.10 -0.49
C CYS A 388 15.66 5.91 0.33
N TRP A 389 16.14 4.68 0.50
CA TRP A 389 17.39 4.41 1.21
C TRP A 389 18.60 5.06 0.52
N TYR A 390 18.84 4.72 -0.75
CA TYR A 390 19.99 5.23 -1.49
C TYR A 390 19.90 6.73 -1.80
N HIS A 391 18.69 7.27 -1.98
CA HIS A 391 18.49 8.73 -2.11
C HIS A 391 19.02 9.47 -0.87
N MET A 392 18.69 9.02 0.35
CA MET A 392 19.19 9.66 1.57
C MET A 392 20.67 9.33 1.84
N ASP A 393 21.10 8.11 1.55
CA ASP A 393 22.48 7.68 1.77
C ASP A 393 23.47 8.48 0.90
N TYR A 394 23.20 8.62 -0.40
CA TYR A 394 24.05 9.42 -1.30
C TYR A 394 23.93 10.94 -1.09
N ARG A 395 22.81 11.46 -0.56
CA ARG A 395 22.61 12.91 -0.38
C ARG A 395 23.04 13.45 0.98
N PHE A 396 22.90 12.65 2.04
CA PHE A 396 23.11 13.06 3.43
C PHE A 396 23.93 12.07 4.26
N ALA A 397 24.20 10.86 3.77
CA ALA A 397 24.74 9.75 4.54
C ALA A 397 23.94 9.56 5.86
N ASP A 398 24.59 9.63 7.02
CA ASP A 398 23.94 9.52 8.33
C ASP A 398 23.55 10.88 8.95
N LYS A 399 23.77 12.01 8.25
CA LYS A 399 23.40 13.35 8.75
C LYS A 399 21.88 13.50 8.88
N TYR A 400 21.45 14.31 9.85
CA TYR A 400 20.06 14.67 10.18
C TYR A 400 19.10 13.49 10.54
N GLY A 401 19.54 12.23 10.45
CA GLY A 401 18.80 11.08 10.97
C GLY A 401 17.60 10.62 10.13
N TYR A 402 17.41 11.11 8.91
CA TYR A 402 16.23 10.78 8.08
C TYR A 402 16.05 9.26 7.83
N LYS A 403 17.15 8.48 7.81
CA LYS A 403 17.14 7.01 7.75
C LYS A 403 16.34 6.34 8.87
N ASN A 404 16.12 7.01 10.01
CA ASN A 404 15.36 6.47 11.14
C ASN A 404 13.92 6.08 10.76
N TRP A 405 13.26 6.84 9.87
CA TRP A 405 11.95 6.46 9.36
C TRP A 405 11.98 5.16 8.55
N LEU A 406 13.05 4.92 7.78
CA LEU A 406 13.26 3.68 7.04
C LEU A 406 13.58 2.51 7.97
N TYR A 407 14.44 2.70 8.99
CA TYR A 407 14.71 1.66 9.99
C TYR A 407 13.43 1.20 10.70
N VAL A 408 12.55 2.14 11.11
CA VAL A 408 11.23 1.81 11.69
C VAL A 408 10.34 1.10 10.67
N THR A 409 10.33 1.55 9.40
CA THR A 409 9.55 0.92 8.32
C THR A 409 9.98 -0.54 8.08
N PHE A 410 11.28 -0.80 7.96
CA PHE A 410 11.84 -2.14 7.80
C PHE A 410 11.59 -3.01 9.04
N GLY A 411 11.71 -2.45 10.25
CA GLY A 411 11.42 -3.15 11.50
C GLY A 411 9.98 -3.64 11.59
N ILE A 412 9.00 -2.76 11.30
CA ILE A 412 7.57 -3.11 11.27
C ILE A 412 7.28 -4.16 10.19
N TRP A 413 7.86 -4.00 8.99
CA TRP A 413 7.65 -4.94 7.88
C TRP A 413 8.21 -6.33 8.19
N GLY A 414 9.45 -6.40 8.67
CA GLY A 414 10.11 -7.64 9.08
C GLY A 414 9.40 -8.34 10.24
N ALA A 415 9.00 -7.58 11.27
CA ALA A 415 8.26 -8.12 12.41
C ALA A 415 6.92 -8.77 11.99
N ASP A 416 6.14 -8.14 11.11
CA ASP A 416 4.91 -8.75 10.57
C ASP A 416 5.20 -10.08 9.87
N ARG A 417 6.26 -10.16 9.04
CA ARG A 417 6.66 -11.40 8.35
C ARG A 417 7.12 -12.50 9.32
N ILE A 418 7.96 -12.16 10.30
CA ILE A 418 8.50 -13.10 11.29
C ILE A 418 7.36 -13.67 12.15
N VAL A 419 6.52 -12.81 12.75
CA VAL A 419 5.39 -13.24 13.59
C VAL A 419 4.38 -14.07 12.80
N ARG A 420 4.12 -13.74 11.52
CA ARG A 420 3.24 -14.52 10.63
C ARG A 420 3.80 -15.92 10.38
N SER A 421 5.10 -16.02 10.12
CA SER A 421 5.78 -17.29 9.84
C SER A 421 5.80 -18.19 11.08
N LEU A 422 6.18 -17.65 12.25
CA LEU A 422 6.19 -18.38 13.52
C LEU A 422 4.78 -18.87 13.91
N ARG A 423 3.74 -18.04 13.75
CA ARG A 423 2.36 -18.43 14.06
C ARG A 423 1.84 -19.52 13.11
N MET A 424 2.12 -19.39 11.82
CA MET A 424 1.76 -20.39 10.81
C MET A 424 2.44 -21.74 11.09
N LEU A 425 3.72 -21.75 11.46
CA LEU A 425 4.46 -22.95 11.86
C LEU A 425 3.88 -23.58 13.14
N TYR A 426 3.53 -22.78 14.15
CA TYR A 426 2.95 -23.29 15.41
C TYR A 426 1.57 -23.94 15.20
N ILE A 427 0.69 -23.30 14.42
CA ILE A 427 -0.69 -23.77 14.17
C ILE A 427 -0.71 -24.96 13.20
N SER A 428 0.16 -24.94 12.19
CA SER A 428 0.31 -26.00 11.18
C SER A 428 1.28 -27.11 11.60
N TRP A 429 1.80 -27.07 12.83
CA TRP A 429 2.78 -28.05 13.33
C TRP A 429 2.33 -29.51 13.12
N PRO A 430 1.06 -29.90 13.38
CA PRO A 430 0.61 -31.26 13.08
C PRO A 430 0.81 -31.62 11.60
N ALA A 431 0.33 -30.80 10.67
CA ALA A 431 0.44 -31.02 9.23
C ALA A 431 1.90 -31.07 8.75
N LEU A 432 2.79 -30.27 9.36
CA LEU A 432 4.22 -30.26 9.05
C LEU A 432 4.91 -31.59 9.43
N THR A 433 4.43 -32.31 10.46
CA THR A 433 4.96 -33.64 10.84
C THR A 433 4.55 -34.78 9.90
N ARG A 434 3.71 -34.53 8.88
CA ARG A 434 3.30 -35.47 7.81
C ARG A 434 2.82 -36.85 8.27
N LYS A 435 2.29 -36.99 9.50
CA LYS A 435 1.57 -38.21 9.91
C LYS A 435 0.23 -38.27 9.14
N PRO A 436 -0.29 -39.47 8.81
CA PRO A 436 -1.53 -39.58 8.01
C PRO A 436 -2.70 -38.82 8.67
N ASN A 437 -2.81 -38.90 10.00
CA ASN A 437 -3.88 -38.26 10.78
C ASN A 437 -3.71 -36.74 10.97
N THR A 438 -2.76 -36.08 10.29
CA THR A 438 -2.53 -34.63 10.43
C THR A 438 -2.64 -33.83 9.12
N LEU A 439 -3.04 -34.48 8.03
CA LEU A 439 -3.34 -33.84 6.75
C LEU A 439 -4.80 -33.36 6.69
N ALA A 440 -5.11 -32.43 5.79
CA ALA A 440 -6.47 -31.92 5.63
C ALA A 440 -7.29 -32.81 4.68
N GLN A 441 -8.51 -33.16 5.06
CA GLN A 441 -9.48 -33.83 4.18
C GLN A 441 -10.31 -32.79 3.44
N ALA A 442 -10.45 -32.96 2.12
CA ALA A 442 -11.29 -32.14 1.25
C ALA A 442 -12.32 -33.02 0.54
N GLU A 443 -13.59 -32.69 0.66
CA GLU A 443 -14.71 -33.44 0.08
C GLU A 443 -15.77 -32.51 -0.49
N LEU A 444 -16.55 -32.98 -1.46
CA LEU A 444 -17.67 -32.21 -2.00
C LEU A 444 -18.87 -32.29 -1.06
N VAL A 445 -19.63 -31.20 -0.99
CA VAL A 445 -20.98 -31.23 -0.39
C VAL A 445 -21.86 -32.13 -1.27
N PRO A 446 -22.64 -33.08 -0.71
CA PRO A 446 -23.57 -33.92 -1.48
C PRO A 446 -24.48 -33.10 -2.41
N GLY A 447 -24.74 -33.63 -3.61
CA GLY A 447 -25.38 -32.90 -4.71
C GLY A 447 -24.47 -31.87 -5.40
N GLN A 448 -23.76 -31.04 -4.63
CA GLN A 448 -23.10 -29.84 -5.16
C GLN A 448 -21.66 -30.02 -5.61
N SER A 449 -21.48 -29.97 -6.92
CA SER A 449 -20.16 -29.78 -7.56
C SER A 449 -19.46 -28.45 -7.20
N ALA A 450 -20.16 -27.47 -6.62
CA ALA A 450 -19.63 -26.11 -6.41
C ALA A 450 -19.15 -25.80 -4.98
N LEU A 451 -19.35 -26.70 -4.00
CA LEU A 451 -18.96 -26.50 -2.60
C LEU A 451 -18.05 -27.63 -2.11
N VAL A 452 -16.99 -27.26 -1.40
CA VAL A 452 -16.01 -28.15 -0.80
C VAL A 452 -16.01 -27.97 0.72
N LYS A 453 -16.24 -29.03 1.48
CA LYS A 453 -15.99 -29.10 2.92
C LYS A 453 -14.51 -29.43 3.13
N LEU A 454 -13.84 -28.64 3.97
CA LEU A 454 -12.46 -28.86 4.40
C LEU A 454 -12.46 -29.17 5.90
N THR A 455 -11.94 -30.35 6.26
CA THR A 455 -11.68 -30.74 7.66
C THR A 455 -10.17 -30.71 7.89
N ILE A 456 -9.70 -29.80 8.74
CA ILE A 456 -8.26 -29.53 8.93
C ILE A 456 -7.87 -29.81 10.39
N PRO A 457 -7.06 -30.85 10.67
CA PRO A 457 -6.49 -31.09 12.00
C PRO A 457 -5.50 -29.98 12.39
N THR A 458 -5.71 -29.31 13.52
CA THR A 458 -4.92 -28.15 13.91
C THR A 458 -5.04 -27.76 15.38
N ARG A 459 -3.95 -27.22 15.94
CA ARG A 459 -3.93 -26.57 17.26
C ARG A 459 -4.86 -25.34 17.36
N LEU A 460 -5.28 -24.75 16.23
CA LEU A 460 -6.25 -23.65 16.25
C LEU A 460 -7.59 -24.07 16.88
N ALA A 461 -8.03 -25.32 16.72
CA ALA A 461 -9.31 -25.76 17.29
C ALA A 461 -9.38 -25.65 18.83
N LEU A 462 -8.22 -25.73 19.51
CA LEU A 462 -8.08 -25.54 20.97
C LEU A 462 -8.30 -24.10 21.45
N SER A 463 -8.38 -23.13 20.53
CA SER A 463 -8.44 -21.69 20.84
C SER A 463 -9.34 -20.88 19.90
N ALA A 464 -10.09 -21.56 19.03
CA ALA A 464 -10.99 -20.97 18.05
C ALA A 464 -12.16 -20.25 18.74
N LYS A 465 -12.66 -19.19 18.10
CA LYS A 465 -13.78 -18.36 18.57
C LYS A 465 -14.71 -18.01 17.41
N PRO A 466 -15.98 -17.67 17.67
CA PRO A 466 -16.88 -17.19 16.62
C PRO A 466 -16.34 -15.93 15.92
N GLY A 467 -16.76 -15.70 14.67
CA GLY A 467 -16.28 -14.59 13.83
C GLY A 467 -14.81 -14.69 13.38
N GLN A 468 -14.15 -15.85 13.58
CA GLN A 468 -12.77 -16.05 13.15
C GLN A 468 -12.63 -16.70 11.78
N TYR A 469 -11.59 -16.29 11.06
CA TYR A 469 -11.18 -16.83 9.78
C TYR A 469 -9.67 -17.10 9.76
N ALA A 470 -9.21 -17.96 8.86
CA ALA A 470 -7.79 -18.22 8.64
C ALA A 470 -7.48 -18.26 7.14
N PHE A 471 -6.26 -17.91 6.77
CA PHE A 471 -5.75 -18.10 5.41
C PHE A 471 -5.21 -19.52 5.28
N VAL A 472 -5.80 -20.29 4.36
CA VAL A 472 -5.29 -21.60 3.96
C VAL A 472 -4.29 -21.40 2.81
N HIS A 473 -3.11 -22.01 2.95
CA HIS A 473 -2.07 -22.09 1.91
C HIS A 473 -2.04 -23.51 1.34
N PHE A 474 -2.19 -23.65 0.03
CA PHE A 474 -2.33 -24.94 -0.63
C PHE A 474 -0.98 -25.50 -1.13
N ALA A 475 -0.24 -26.15 -0.23
CA ALA A 475 1.13 -26.60 -0.47
C ALA A 475 1.29 -27.58 -1.65
N SER A 476 0.22 -28.29 -2.03
CA SER A 476 0.26 -29.36 -3.06
C SER A 476 0.06 -28.89 -4.51
N LEU A 477 -0.29 -27.61 -4.76
CA LEU A 477 -0.87 -27.18 -6.04
C LEU A 477 -0.01 -26.14 -6.80
N PHE A 478 1.27 -26.46 -7.05
CA PHE A 478 2.23 -25.72 -7.90
C PHE A 478 2.50 -24.24 -7.53
N LYS A 479 1.81 -23.68 -6.53
CA LYS A 479 1.87 -22.26 -6.13
C LYS A 479 1.71 -22.11 -4.61
N PRO A 480 2.70 -22.50 -3.80
CA PRO A 480 2.61 -22.43 -2.33
C PRO A 480 2.46 -21.01 -1.75
N TRP A 481 2.49 -19.96 -2.59
CA TRP A 481 2.23 -18.57 -2.22
C TRP A 481 0.74 -18.15 -2.32
N GLU A 482 -0.12 -18.92 -3.00
CA GLU A 482 -1.57 -18.67 -3.04
C GLU A 482 -2.18 -18.93 -1.64
N ASN A 483 -2.63 -17.86 -0.97
CA ASN A 483 -3.21 -17.92 0.37
C ASN A 483 -4.64 -17.37 0.36
N HIS A 484 -5.62 -18.21 0.73
CA HIS A 484 -7.03 -17.91 0.60
C HIS A 484 -7.74 -17.87 1.98
N PRO A 485 -8.40 -16.75 2.33
CA PRO A 485 -9.09 -16.59 3.60
C PRO A 485 -10.46 -17.29 3.62
N PHE A 486 -10.68 -18.14 4.63
CA PHE A 486 -11.95 -18.84 4.87
C PHE A 486 -12.36 -18.74 6.35
N SER A 487 -13.66 -18.54 6.60
CA SER A 487 -14.23 -18.52 7.94
C SER A 487 -14.25 -19.92 8.56
N VAL A 488 -13.98 -20.00 9.86
CA VAL A 488 -14.12 -21.25 10.63
C VAL A 488 -15.60 -21.49 10.88
N ALA A 489 -16.16 -22.52 10.23
CA ALA A 489 -17.58 -22.84 10.33
C ALA A 489 -17.91 -23.60 11.63
N SER A 490 -16.99 -24.44 12.09
CA SER A 490 -17.03 -25.11 13.41
C SER A 490 -15.64 -25.58 13.82
N TRP A 491 -15.45 -25.89 15.10
CA TRP A 491 -14.23 -26.51 15.64
C TRP A 491 -14.58 -27.64 16.61
N SER A 492 -13.67 -28.60 16.78
CA SER A 492 -13.74 -29.65 17.78
C SER A 492 -12.40 -29.76 18.51
N VAL A 493 -12.45 -29.87 19.84
CA VAL A 493 -11.27 -29.87 20.72
C VAL A 493 -10.63 -31.27 20.82
N GLY A 494 -11.43 -32.33 20.64
CA GLY A 494 -11.05 -33.73 20.84
C GLY A 494 -11.16 -34.15 22.31
N GLY A 495 -11.93 -35.21 22.57
CA GLY A 495 -12.33 -35.66 23.91
C GLY A 495 -13.83 -35.49 24.16
N GLU A 496 -14.41 -36.42 24.94
CA GLU A 496 -15.81 -36.50 25.42
C GLU A 496 -16.92 -36.55 24.35
N ASP A 497 -17.01 -35.58 23.43
CA ASP A 497 -18.04 -35.54 22.36
C ASP A 497 -17.96 -36.74 21.38
N ALA A 498 -16.81 -37.44 21.35
CA ALA A 498 -16.58 -38.54 20.42
C ALA A 498 -17.26 -39.85 20.85
N GLU A 499 -17.52 -40.09 22.14
CA GLU A 499 -18.04 -41.39 22.60
C GLU A 499 -19.56 -41.52 22.42
N LYS A 500 -20.31 -40.41 22.53
CA LYS A 500 -21.78 -40.41 22.35
C LYS A 500 -22.25 -40.74 20.93
N GLY A 501 -21.35 -40.73 19.94
CA GLY A 501 -21.64 -41.12 18.55
C GLY A 501 -21.26 -42.57 18.18
N ILE A 502 -20.78 -43.39 19.13
CA ILE A 502 -20.19 -44.71 18.83
C ILE A 502 -21.15 -45.89 19.08
N GLU A 503 -22.31 -45.67 19.72
CA GLU A 503 -23.21 -46.78 20.07
C GLU A 503 -24.18 -47.22 18.97
N GLU A 504 -24.56 -46.36 18.02
CA GLU A 504 -25.65 -46.65 17.07
C GLU A 504 -25.25 -47.41 15.78
N ASP A 505 -24.05 -47.20 15.20
CA ASP A 505 -23.66 -47.82 13.92
C ASP A 505 -22.72 -49.04 14.07
N LYS A 506 -23.20 -50.08 14.76
CA LYS A 506 -22.50 -51.38 14.89
C LYS A 506 -22.90 -52.41 13.83
N ASN A 507 -23.74 -52.06 12.85
CA ASN A 507 -24.36 -53.02 11.92
C ASN A 507 -24.16 -52.73 10.42
N SER A 508 -23.44 -51.67 10.05
CA SER A 508 -23.06 -51.40 8.65
C SER A 508 -21.86 -52.24 8.19
N GLN A 509 -21.85 -52.62 6.90
CA GLN A 509 -21.00 -53.71 6.39
C GLN A 509 -19.51 -53.35 6.24
N LYS A 510 -18.64 -54.36 6.45
CA LYS A 510 -17.20 -54.30 6.13
C LYS A 510 -16.98 -54.07 4.62
N GLY A 511 -16.67 -52.84 4.20
CA GLY A 511 -16.34 -52.59 2.79
C GLY A 511 -15.88 -51.17 2.40
N SER A 512 -16.01 -50.16 3.27
CA SER A 512 -15.74 -48.76 2.91
C SER A 512 -14.34 -48.25 3.28
N ILE A 513 -13.87 -47.32 2.45
CA ILE A 513 -12.68 -46.44 2.59
C ILE A 513 -12.46 -46.00 4.05
N PRO A 514 -11.20 -45.91 4.54
CA PRO A 514 -10.92 -45.46 5.91
C PRO A 514 -11.52 -44.08 6.19
N SER A 515 -12.60 -44.08 7.00
CA SER A 515 -13.24 -42.86 7.48
C SER A 515 -12.27 -42.12 8.39
N PHE A 516 -11.95 -40.86 8.05
CA PHE A 516 -11.09 -40.04 8.87
C PHE A 516 -11.89 -39.42 10.03
N THR A 517 -12.19 -40.23 11.03
CA THR A 517 -12.69 -39.79 12.33
C THR A 517 -11.55 -39.08 13.08
N PRO A 518 -11.54 -37.74 13.19
CA PRO A 518 -10.38 -37.05 13.73
C PRO A 518 -10.50 -37.02 15.25
N GLY A 519 -9.97 -38.04 15.93
CA GLY A 519 -9.74 -38.04 17.38
C GLY A 519 -8.71 -36.98 17.85
N ALA A 520 -8.30 -36.09 16.95
CA ALA A 520 -7.42 -34.95 17.20
C ALA A 520 -8.18 -33.63 16.95
N PRO A 521 -7.83 -32.54 17.66
CA PRO A 521 -8.43 -31.22 17.48
C PRO A 521 -8.41 -30.77 16.01
N HIS A 522 -9.57 -30.37 15.49
CA HIS A 522 -9.75 -30.02 14.09
C HIS A 522 -10.77 -28.89 13.89
N ILE A 523 -10.67 -28.21 12.74
CA ILE A 523 -11.63 -27.18 12.32
C ILE A 523 -12.29 -27.57 11.00
N THR A 524 -13.53 -27.14 10.81
CA THR A 524 -14.28 -27.29 9.56
C THR A 524 -14.42 -25.93 8.88
N MET A 525 -14.19 -25.90 7.57
CA MET A 525 -14.46 -24.76 6.69
C MET A 525 -15.33 -25.23 5.53
N ILE A 526 -16.24 -24.39 5.06
CA ILE A 526 -17.00 -24.65 3.82
C ILE A 526 -16.59 -23.61 2.80
N VAL A 527 -16.06 -24.09 1.68
CA VAL A 527 -15.37 -23.30 0.66
C VAL A 527 -16.13 -23.39 -0.65
N ARG A 528 -16.48 -22.24 -1.25
CA ARG A 528 -17.02 -22.22 -2.60
C ARG A 528 -15.91 -22.37 -3.64
N ALA A 529 -16.10 -23.32 -4.56
CA ALA A 529 -15.18 -23.55 -5.67
C ALA A 529 -15.33 -22.43 -6.71
N HIS A 530 -14.21 -21.77 -7.02
CA HIS A 530 -14.07 -20.72 -8.04
C HIS A 530 -12.84 -21.02 -8.90
N GLY A 531 -12.55 -20.21 -9.91
CA GLY A 531 -11.30 -20.36 -10.67
C GLY A 531 -10.05 -20.24 -9.78
N GLY A 532 -8.97 -20.93 -10.14
CA GLY A 532 -7.71 -20.92 -9.38
C GLY A 532 -7.59 -22.07 -8.39
N ALA A 533 -7.20 -21.80 -7.15
CA ALA A 533 -6.90 -22.85 -6.15
C ALA A 533 -8.12 -23.71 -5.78
N THR A 534 -9.26 -23.11 -5.45
CA THR A 534 -10.44 -23.87 -4.94
C THR A 534 -11.11 -24.70 -6.03
N GLY A 535 -11.10 -24.23 -7.28
CA GLY A 535 -11.50 -25.01 -8.45
C GLY A 535 -10.61 -26.23 -8.66
N ARG A 536 -9.28 -26.08 -8.59
CA ARG A 536 -8.35 -27.23 -8.70
C ARG A 536 -8.59 -28.28 -7.62
N ILE A 537 -8.99 -27.89 -6.41
CA ILE A 537 -9.37 -28.84 -5.34
C ILE A 537 -10.64 -29.60 -5.71
N ARG A 538 -11.71 -28.88 -6.10
CA ARG A 538 -12.94 -29.49 -6.65
C ARG A 538 -12.63 -30.48 -7.77
N ASP A 539 -11.85 -30.05 -8.75
CA ASP A 539 -11.51 -30.84 -9.94
C ASP A 539 -10.72 -32.11 -9.58
N THR A 540 -9.87 -32.03 -8.54
CA THR A 540 -9.16 -33.18 -7.98
C THR A 540 -10.10 -34.15 -7.25
N ILE A 541 -11.08 -33.65 -6.49
CA ILE A 541 -12.09 -34.49 -5.82
C ILE A 541 -12.99 -35.20 -6.86
N LEU A 542 -13.41 -34.48 -7.89
CA LEU A 542 -14.18 -35.04 -9.01
C LEU A 542 -13.39 -36.12 -9.77
N ALA A 543 -12.09 -35.91 -10.00
CA ALA A 543 -11.22 -36.90 -10.65
C ALA A 543 -11.03 -38.16 -9.80
N ASN A 544 -10.83 -37.99 -8.48
CA ASN A 544 -10.61 -39.11 -7.54
C ASN A 544 -11.91 -39.83 -7.12
N ARG A 545 -13.09 -39.28 -7.45
CA ARG A 545 -14.42 -39.84 -7.13
C ARG A 545 -14.67 -40.07 -5.63
N GLY A 546 -14.03 -39.29 -4.76
CA GLY A 546 -14.14 -39.41 -3.31
C GLY A 546 -13.29 -38.38 -2.57
N PRO A 547 -13.35 -38.32 -1.23
CA PRO A 547 -12.58 -37.38 -0.42
C PRO A 547 -11.08 -37.46 -0.71
N VAL A 548 -10.41 -36.30 -0.73
CA VAL A 548 -8.99 -36.17 -1.06
C VAL A 548 -8.24 -35.58 0.13
N VAL A 549 -7.15 -36.25 0.52
CA VAL A 549 -6.30 -35.82 1.63
C VAL A 549 -5.12 -35.00 1.09
N LEU A 550 -4.92 -33.78 1.61
CA LEU A 550 -3.97 -32.80 1.07
C LEU A 550 -3.16 -32.12 2.20
N PRO A 551 -1.86 -31.82 1.99
CA PRO A 551 -1.11 -30.95 2.87
C PRO A 551 -1.57 -29.49 2.71
N MET A 552 -2.07 -28.91 3.80
CA MET A 552 -2.49 -27.51 3.89
C MET A 552 -1.82 -26.85 5.10
N LEU A 553 -1.43 -25.57 4.96
CA LEU A 553 -0.93 -24.76 6.08
C LEU A 553 -1.95 -23.68 6.44
N LEU A 554 -2.07 -23.37 7.72
CA LEU A 554 -3.00 -22.39 8.28
C LEU A 554 -2.25 -21.18 8.83
N GLU A 555 -2.58 -20.01 8.31
CA GLU A 555 -2.15 -18.71 8.82
C GLU A 555 -3.37 -17.99 9.44
N GLY A 556 -3.43 -17.96 10.77
CA GLY A 556 -4.57 -17.44 11.52
C GLY A 556 -4.35 -17.54 13.04
N PRO A 557 -5.41 -17.51 13.86
CA PRO A 557 -6.72 -16.99 13.48
C PRO A 557 -6.64 -15.47 13.26
N TYR A 558 -7.53 -14.97 12.43
CA TYR A 558 -7.81 -13.56 12.21
C TYR A 558 -9.30 -13.30 12.44
N GLY A 559 -9.66 -12.03 12.63
CA GLY A 559 -10.97 -11.68 13.18
C GLY A 559 -11.03 -11.82 14.70
N HIS A 560 -12.13 -11.39 15.28
CA HIS A 560 -12.41 -11.45 16.71
C HIS A 560 -13.92 -11.62 16.90
N PRO A 561 -14.37 -12.34 17.94
CA PRO A 561 -15.80 -12.45 18.22
C PRO A 561 -16.38 -11.07 18.52
N GLN A 562 -17.44 -10.71 17.79
CA GLN A 562 -18.35 -9.64 18.19
C GLN A 562 -19.09 -10.04 19.49
N PRO A 563 -19.33 -9.11 20.43
CA PRO A 563 -19.88 -9.41 21.75
C PRO A 563 -21.41 -9.50 21.71
N LEU A 564 -21.93 -10.44 20.92
CA LEU A 564 -23.37 -10.66 20.75
C LEU A 564 -24.02 -11.30 21.99
N ASP A 565 -23.21 -11.96 22.82
CA ASP A 565 -23.53 -12.53 24.13
C ASP A 565 -23.96 -11.51 25.18
N VAL A 566 -23.71 -10.23 24.92
CA VAL A 566 -24.13 -9.11 25.78
C VAL A 566 -25.61 -8.75 25.59
N TYR A 567 -26.27 -9.22 24.53
CA TYR A 567 -27.63 -8.83 24.13
C TYR A 567 -28.66 -9.90 24.45
N GLU A 568 -29.85 -9.47 24.86
CA GLU A 568 -30.97 -10.36 25.18
C GLU A 568 -31.52 -11.04 23.92
N THR A 569 -31.55 -10.34 22.78
CA THR A 569 -31.92 -10.90 21.47
C THR A 569 -30.80 -10.72 20.43
N GLN A 570 -30.46 -11.77 19.69
CA GLN A 570 -29.52 -11.71 18.56
C GLN A 570 -30.25 -12.01 17.24
N VAL A 571 -30.02 -11.20 16.20
CA VAL A 571 -30.53 -11.44 14.84
C VAL A 571 -29.36 -11.65 13.89
N LEU A 572 -29.20 -12.89 13.44
CA LEU A 572 -28.07 -13.38 12.67
C LEU A 572 -28.48 -13.55 11.20
N VAL A 573 -28.09 -12.62 10.33
CA VAL A 573 -28.51 -12.59 8.92
C VAL A 573 -27.39 -13.10 8.01
N ALA A 574 -27.67 -14.13 7.19
CA ALA A 574 -26.70 -14.71 6.25
C ALA A 574 -27.13 -14.66 4.78
N GLY A 575 -26.15 -14.47 3.90
CA GLY A 575 -26.31 -14.60 2.44
C GLY A 575 -25.38 -15.66 1.85
N GLY A 576 -25.95 -16.72 1.27
CA GLY A 576 -25.21 -17.83 0.66
C GLY A 576 -24.26 -18.50 1.65
N VAL A 577 -22.99 -18.68 1.26
CA VAL A 577 -21.93 -19.25 2.12
C VAL A 577 -21.60 -18.40 3.36
N GLY A 578 -22.15 -17.19 3.47
CA GLY A 578 -22.02 -16.32 4.66
C GLY A 578 -22.52 -16.96 5.97
N ILE A 579 -23.37 -17.99 5.88
CA ILE A 579 -23.81 -18.83 7.02
C ILE A 579 -22.63 -19.39 7.84
N THR A 580 -21.48 -19.64 7.20
CA THR A 580 -20.26 -20.15 7.86
C THR A 580 -19.69 -19.23 8.95
N ALA A 581 -19.97 -17.93 8.90
CA ALA A 581 -19.60 -17.03 10.01
C ALA A 581 -20.58 -17.19 11.19
N LEU A 582 -21.86 -17.46 10.92
CA LEU A 582 -22.92 -17.58 11.93
C LEU A 582 -22.83 -18.91 12.69
N THR A 583 -22.49 -20.02 12.03
CA THR A 583 -22.44 -21.34 12.68
C THR A 583 -21.45 -21.40 13.83
N GLY A 584 -20.36 -20.62 13.78
CA GLY A 584 -19.46 -20.46 14.93
C GLY A 584 -20.13 -19.77 16.13
N TYR A 585 -20.98 -18.75 15.90
CA TYR A 585 -21.74 -18.09 16.97
C TYR A 585 -22.82 -19.01 17.55
N ILE A 586 -23.51 -19.76 16.69
CA ILE A 586 -24.50 -20.77 17.09
C ILE A 586 -23.80 -21.85 17.94
N GLN A 587 -22.70 -22.45 17.47
CA GLN A 587 -21.93 -23.42 18.24
C GLN A 587 -21.47 -22.86 19.59
N SER A 588 -20.98 -21.61 19.63
CA SER A 588 -20.55 -20.96 20.87
C SER A 588 -21.70 -20.65 21.85
N PHE A 589 -22.93 -20.47 21.36
CA PHE A 589 -24.12 -20.28 22.20
C PHE A 589 -24.62 -21.61 22.77
N LEU A 590 -24.67 -22.66 21.95
CA LEU A 590 -25.07 -24.00 22.39
C LEU A 590 -24.12 -24.56 23.47
N ALA A 591 -22.81 -24.31 23.32
CA ALA A 591 -21.81 -24.73 24.30
C ALA A 591 -21.76 -23.86 25.58
N SER A 592 -22.39 -22.68 25.60
CA SER A 592 -22.40 -21.77 26.75
C SER A 592 -23.57 -20.77 26.66
N PRO A 593 -24.77 -21.15 27.16
CA PRO A 593 -25.93 -20.26 27.20
C PRO A 593 -25.69 -19.04 28.11
N ASN A 594 -25.47 -17.89 27.50
CA ASN A 594 -25.23 -16.60 28.18
C ASN A 594 -26.53 -15.78 28.35
N LYS A 595 -26.43 -14.45 28.53
CA LYS A 595 -27.58 -13.53 28.72
C LYS A 595 -28.59 -13.50 27.55
N THR A 596 -28.25 -14.08 26.41
CA THR A 596 -29.12 -14.14 25.23
C THR A 596 -30.28 -15.10 25.44
N LYS A 597 -31.50 -14.55 25.45
CA LYS A 597 -32.77 -15.27 25.59
C LYS A 597 -33.25 -15.90 24.28
N ARG A 598 -33.05 -15.20 23.15
CA ARG A 598 -33.52 -15.61 21.81
C ARG A 598 -32.47 -15.30 20.75
N ILE A 599 -32.25 -16.25 19.83
CA ILE A 599 -31.48 -16.05 18.59
C ILE A 599 -32.43 -16.22 17.42
N ILE A 600 -32.28 -15.38 16.39
CA ILE A 600 -33.08 -15.42 15.16
C ILE A 600 -32.13 -15.52 13.99
N VAL A 601 -32.07 -16.68 13.33
CA VAL A 601 -31.19 -16.95 12.20
C VAL A 601 -31.99 -16.77 10.91
N VAL A 602 -31.65 -15.75 10.13
CA VAL A 602 -32.31 -15.45 8.85
C VAL A 602 -31.33 -15.70 7.71
N TRP A 603 -31.48 -16.82 7.02
CA TRP A 603 -30.53 -17.27 6.01
C TRP A 603 -31.15 -17.32 4.61
N ALA A 604 -30.57 -16.55 3.67
CA ALA A 604 -30.95 -16.58 2.27
C ALA A 604 -29.86 -17.26 1.42
N ALA A 605 -30.17 -18.38 0.78
CA ALA A 605 -29.28 -19.11 -0.14
C ALA A 605 -29.93 -19.30 -1.52
N ARG A 606 -29.16 -19.67 -2.55
CA ARG A 606 -29.69 -19.93 -3.90
C ARG A 606 -29.86 -21.43 -4.18
N GLU A 607 -29.07 -22.27 -3.54
CA GLU A 607 -28.89 -23.65 -3.95
C GLU A 607 -29.42 -24.61 -2.88
N ALA A 608 -30.55 -25.27 -3.16
CA ALA A 608 -31.31 -26.09 -2.21
C ALA A 608 -30.46 -27.17 -1.50
N GLU A 609 -29.65 -27.94 -2.22
CA GLU A 609 -28.82 -29.01 -1.64
C GLU A 609 -27.83 -28.51 -0.57
N PHE A 610 -27.43 -27.23 -0.61
CA PHE A 610 -26.60 -26.61 0.43
C PHE A 610 -27.42 -26.20 1.65
N ILE A 611 -28.69 -25.83 1.46
CA ILE A 611 -29.64 -25.63 2.57
C ILE A 611 -29.82 -26.95 3.32
N GLN A 612 -30.10 -28.03 2.59
CA GLN A 612 -30.25 -29.37 3.18
C GLN A 612 -28.98 -29.80 3.93
N PHE A 613 -27.81 -29.77 3.27
CA PHE A 613 -26.55 -30.12 3.91
C PHE A 613 -26.27 -29.34 5.22
N MET A 614 -26.61 -28.05 5.26
CA MET A 614 -26.42 -27.21 6.45
C MET A 614 -27.47 -27.48 7.55
N LEU A 615 -28.68 -27.91 7.19
CA LEU A 615 -29.64 -28.49 8.15
C LEU A 615 -29.02 -29.76 8.75
N ASP A 616 -28.84 -30.80 7.94
CA ASP A 616 -28.44 -32.14 8.35
C ASP A 616 -27.15 -32.18 9.21
N HIS A 617 -26.20 -31.25 9.01
CA HIS A 617 -24.88 -31.28 9.66
C HIS A 617 -24.63 -30.18 10.71
N LYS A 618 -25.46 -29.13 10.76
CA LYS A 618 -25.16 -27.90 11.54
C LYS A 618 -26.36 -27.14 12.11
N LEU A 619 -27.59 -27.38 11.65
CA LEU A 619 -28.78 -26.61 12.06
C LEU A 619 -29.98 -27.49 12.45
N ASP A 620 -29.89 -28.82 12.34
CA ASP A 620 -30.81 -29.73 13.03
C ASP A 620 -30.57 -29.73 14.55
N GLY A 621 -31.56 -30.19 15.32
CA GLY A 621 -31.49 -30.31 16.78
C GLY A 621 -31.43 -28.98 17.53
N LEU A 622 -31.60 -27.83 16.85
CA LEU A 622 -31.53 -26.51 17.48
C LEU A 622 -32.62 -26.34 18.56
N PRO A 623 -32.27 -25.78 19.74
CA PRO A 623 -33.21 -25.59 20.84
C PRO A 623 -34.25 -24.50 20.53
N ASN A 624 -35.41 -24.57 21.19
CA ASN A 624 -36.59 -23.73 20.95
C ASN A 624 -36.37 -22.20 21.06
N ASN A 625 -35.22 -21.75 21.59
CA ASN A 625 -34.83 -20.34 21.63
C ASN A 625 -34.03 -19.88 20.40
N VAL A 626 -33.80 -20.75 19.42
CA VAL A 626 -33.18 -20.42 18.12
C VAL A 626 -34.23 -20.53 17.00
N ASP A 627 -34.75 -19.38 16.59
CA ASP A 627 -35.75 -19.20 15.53
C ASP A 627 -35.06 -19.19 14.15
N LEU A 628 -35.22 -20.25 13.36
CA LEU A 628 -34.53 -20.46 12.08
C LEU A 628 -35.46 -20.19 10.88
N LYS A 629 -35.24 -19.06 10.20
CA LYS A 629 -35.98 -18.60 9.03
C LYS A 629 -35.12 -18.75 7.77
N ILE A 630 -35.51 -19.66 6.88
CA ILE A 630 -34.75 -20.01 5.68
C ILE A 630 -35.46 -19.47 4.44
N HIS A 631 -34.74 -18.77 3.58
CA HIS A 631 -35.26 -18.22 2.32
C HIS A 631 -34.51 -18.80 1.13
N CYS A 632 -35.19 -19.59 0.29
CA CYS A 632 -34.61 -20.12 -0.94
C CYS A 632 -34.82 -19.13 -2.10
N THR A 633 -33.72 -18.62 -2.65
CA THR A 633 -33.69 -17.59 -3.71
C THR A 633 -33.41 -18.16 -5.11
N GLY A 634 -33.45 -19.49 -5.28
CA GLY A 634 -33.20 -20.19 -6.54
C GLY A 634 -34.16 -21.37 -6.75
N ALA A 635 -34.00 -22.08 -7.87
CA ALA A 635 -34.84 -23.20 -8.24
C ALA A 635 -34.55 -24.46 -7.38
N GLY A 636 -35.54 -25.35 -7.28
CA GLY A 636 -35.42 -26.62 -6.54
C GLY A 636 -35.79 -26.55 -5.06
N ALA A 637 -36.28 -25.40 -4.57
CA ALA A 637 -36.75 -25.24 -3.19
C ALA A 637 -37.87 -26.24 -2.81
N GLU A 638 -38.71 -26.62 -3.77
CA GLU A 638 -39.78 -27.62 -3.64
C GLU A 638 -39.28 -29.04 -3.28
N LYS A 639 -37.96 -29.29 -3.33
CA LYS A 639 -37.34 -30.56 -2.96
C LYS A 639 -36.73 -30.59 -1.56
N LEU A 640 -36.98 -29.56 -0.75
CA LEU A 640 -36.46 -29.45 0.61
C LEU A 640 -37.44 -30.10 1.59
N GLU A 641 -37.23 -31.37 1.87
CA GLU A 641 -37.98 -32.12 2.89
C GLU A 641 -37.39 -31.80 4.27
N GLY A 642 -38.21 -31.24 5.17
CA GLY A 642 -37.71 -30.85 6.49
C GLY A 642 -38.77 -30.31 7.46
N LYS A 643 -38.38 -30.30 8.74
CA LYS A 643 -39.17 -29.86 9.90
C LYS A 643 -39.28 -28.32 10.04
N HIS A 644 -38.61 -27.56 9.17
CA HIS A 644 -38.43 -26.11 9.28
C HIS A 644 -39.17 -25.36 8.17
N THR A 645 -39.70 -24.18 8.48
CA THR A 645 -40.38 -23.31 7.51
C THR A 645 -39.36 -22.73 6.51
N ILE A 646 -39.53 -23.05 5.24
CA ILE A 646 -38.69 -22.56 4.14
C ILE A 646 -39.53 -21.65 3.24
N GLU A 647 -39.19 -20.37 3.22
CA GLU A 647 -39.85 -19.37 2.39
C GLU A 647 -39.21 -19.26 1.00
N LEU A 648 -40.02 -18.93 -0.01
CA LEU A 648 -39.56 -18.70 -1.38
C LEU A 648 -39.26 -17.23 -1.62
N GLY A 649 -38.12 -16.94 -2.25
CA GLY A 649 -37.72 -15.57 -2.64
C GLY A 649 -36.70 -14.92 -1.71
N ARG A 650 -36.58 -13.58 -1.79
CA ARG A 650 -35.61 -12.80 -0.99
C ARG A 650 -36.27 -12.33 0.32
N PRO A 651 -35.59 -12.41 1.48
CA PRO A 651 -36.13 -11.93 2.76
C PRO A 651 -36.41 -10.42 2.71
N GLN A 652 -37.53 -10.00 3.33
CA GLN A 652 -37.83 -8.59 3.54
C GLN A 652 -37.07 -8.04 4.76
N LEU A 653 -35.76 -7.80 4.58
CA LEU A 653 -34.86 -7.41 5.67
C LEU A 653 -35.30 -6.10 6.36
N THR A 654 -35.87 -5.16 5.61
CA THR A 654 -36.36 -3.89 6.15
C THR A 654 -37.59 -4.06 7.07
N SER A 655 -38.51 -5.00 6.81
CA SER A 655 -39.66 -5.26 7.70
C SER A 655 -39.26 -6.15 8.87
N LEU A 656 -38.41 -7.17 8.65
CA LEU A 656 -37.78 -7.98 9.72
C LEU A 656 -37.18 -7.10 10.83
N VAL A 657 -36.31 -6.15 10.47
CA VAL A 657 -35.67 -5.26 11.46
C VAL A 657 -36.69 -4.46 12.26
N LYS A 658 -37.74 -3.93 11.60
CA LYS A 658 -38.79 -3.17 12.28
C LYS A 658 -39.62 -4.05 13.21
N THR A 659 -39.98 -5.25 12.78
CA THR A 659 -40.77 -6.20 13.58
C THR A 659 -40.02 -6.65 14.83
N GLU A 660 -38.77 -7.12 14.69
CA GLU A 660 -38.00 -7.63 15.83
C GLU A 660 -37.51 -6.49 16.76
N VAL A 661 -37.44 -5.23 16.30
CA VAL A 661 -37.25 -4.05 17.18
C VAL A 661 -38.54 -3.67 17.91
N ALA A 662 -39.69 -3.70 17.23
CA ALA A 662 -40.99 -3.41 17.85
C ALA A 662 -41.42 -4.48 18.86
N ALA A 663 -40.90 -5.71 18.74
CA ALA A 663 -41.15 -6.82 19.65
C ALA A 663 -40.27 -6.81 20.92
N LEU A 664 -39.36 -5.85 21.11
CA LEU A 664 -38.49 -5.79 22.28
C LEU A 664 -39.24 -5.37 23.54
N LEU A 665 -39.18 -6.21 24.58
CA LEU A 665 -39.68 -5.86 25.91
C LEU A 665 -38.90 -4.69 26.51
N GLU A 666 -39.47 -4.02 27.52
CA GLU A 666 -38.82 -2.87 28.16
C GLU A 666 -37.46 -3.27 28.76
N GLY A 667 -36.45 -2.41 28.55
CA GLY A 667 -35.05 -2.67 28.95
C GLY A 667 -34.26 -3.64 28.05
N GLU A 668 -34.91 -4.45 27.21
CA GLU A 668 -34.20 -5.41 26.34
C GLU A 668 -33.45 -4.74 25.17
N ARG A 669 -32.36 -5.39 24.74
CA ARG A 669 -31.44 -4.91 23.71
C ARG A 669 -31.26 -5.97 22.61
N ILE A 670 -31.07 -5.50 21.39
CA ILE A 670 -30.94 -6.33 20.19
C ILE A 670 -29.63 -6.06 19.45
N ALA A 671 -29.01 -7.12 18.95
CA ALA A 671 -27.86 -7.03 18.04
C ALA A 671 -28.18 -7.68 16.70
N PHE A 672 -28.12 -6.90 15.63
CA PHE A 672 -28.14 -7.40 14.26
C PHE A 672 -26.70 -7.68 13.81
N PHE A 673 -26.40 -8.92 13.42
CA PHE A 673 -25.12 -9.30 12.83
C PHE A 673 -25.33 -9.83 11.40
N VAL A 674 -24.66 -9.23 10.41
CA VAL A 674 -24.89 -9.57 8.99
C VAL A 674 -23.63 -10.12 8.32
N SER A 675 -23.73 -11.34 7.78
CA SER A 675 -22.70 -12.03 6.99
C SER A 675 -23.20 -12.34 5.59
N GLY A 676 -22.98 -11.42 4.64
CA GLY A 676 -23.56 -11.57 3.30
C GLY A 676 -23.21 -10.45 2.31
N SER A 677 -24.07 -10.27 1.32
CA SER A 677 -23.84 -9.28 0.25
C SER A 677 -23.77 -7.85 0.77
N GLY A 678 -22.99 -6.99 0.11
CA GLY A 678 -22.88 -5.58 0.48
C GLY A 678 -24.23 -4.85 0.47
N SER A 679 -25.15 -5.25 -0.41
CA SER A 679 -26.54 -4.75 -0.45
C SER A 679 -27.39 -5.20 0.74
N MET A 680 -27.30 -6.46 1.15
CA MET A 680 -28.00 -7.02 2.32
C MET A 680 -27.56 -6.32 3.61
N SER A 681 -26.25 -6.13 3.79
CA SER A 681 -25.68 -5.39 4.92
C SER A 681 -25.99 -3.88 4.86
N ASP A 682 -25.99 -3.26 3.67
CA ASP A 682 -26.41 -1.87 3.49
C ASP A 682 -27.92 -1.66 3.72
N GLU A 683 -28.76 -2.69 3.56
CA GLU A 683 -30.20 -2.64 3.85
C GLU A 683 -30.47 -2.76 5.35
N VAL A 684 -29.99 -3.82 6.01
CA VAL A 684 -30.19 -4.01 7.46
C VAL A 684 -29.63 -2.82 8.26
N ARG A 685 -28.45 -2.29 7.88
CA ARG A 685 -27.88 -1.10 8.55
C ARG A 685 -28.76 0.13 8.42
N ARG A 686 -29.48 0.29 7.28
CA ARG A 686 -30.39 1.40 7.06
C ARG A 686 -31.65 1.26 7.90
N ALA A 687 -32.29 0.08 7.87
CA ALA A 687 -33.46 -0.19 8.69
C ALA A 687 -33.16 0.00 10.19
N VAL A 688 -31.97 -0.40 10.66
CA VAL A 688 -31.50 -0.12 12.03
C VAL A 688 -31.38 1.39 12.31
N VAL A 689 -30.81 2.18 11.39
CA VAL A 689 -30.72 3.65 11.54
C VAL A 689 -32.10 4.32 11.52
N ASP A 690 -33.03 3.81 10.72
CA ASP A 690 -34.41 4.31 10.62
C ASP A 690 -35.22 3.97 11.90
N SER A 691 -34.89 2.89 12.60
CA SER A 691 -35.46 2.45 13.88
C SER A 691 -34.83 3.07 15.14
N ILE A 692 -33.78 3.90 15.02
CA ILE A 692 -33.15 4.57 16.18
C ILE A 692 -33.71 5.99 16.34
N GLY A 693 -34.12 6.39 17.55
CA GLY A 693 -34.59 7.75 17.87
C GLY A 693 -35.86 7.82 18.71
N ASP A 694 -36.36 9.04 18.89
CA ASP A 694 -37.48 9.40 19.76
C ASP A 694 -38.88 9.24 19.13
N GLY A 695 -38.98 8.78 17.87
CA GLY A 695 -40.24 8.69 17.12
C GLY A 695 -41.09 7.44 17.42
N PRO A 696 -42.36 7.40 17.00
CA PRO A 696 -43.20 6.21 17.16
C PRO A 696 -42.60 5.02 16.40
N GLY A 697 -42.41 3.90 17.11
CA GLY A 697 -41.74 2.70 16.58
C GLY A 697 -40.22 2.83 16.43
N GLN A 698 -39.61 3.89 16.99
CA GLN A 698 -38.16 4.00 17.18
C GLN A 698 -37.80 3.70 18.64
N VAL A 699 -36.53 3.39 18.87
CA VAL A 699 -35.97 3.12 20.20
C VAL A 699 -34.62 3.82 20.38
N ASP A 700 -34.20 3.96 21.64
CA ASP A 700 -32.90 4.52 22.01
C ASP A 700 -31.73 3.85 21.28
N GLY A 701 -30.74 4.66 20.90
CA GLY A 701 -29.55 4.19 20.20
C GLY A 701 -28.81 3.09 20.95
N ASP A 702 -28.85 3.09 22.28
CA ASP A 702 -28.17 2.10 23.13
C ASP A 702 -28.85 0.72 23.11
N ARG A 703 -30.14 0.63 22.74
CA ARG A 703 -30.91 -0.62 22.69
C ARG A 703 -30.69 -1.43 21.43
N VAL A 704 -30.27 -0.80 20.33
CA VAL A 704 -30.04 -1.47 19.03
C VAL A 704 -28.59 -1.33 18.60
N ASN A 705 -27.93 -2.44 18.32
CA ASN A 705 -26.62 -2.45 17.67
C ASN A 705 -26.63 -3.21 16.35
N PHE A 706 -25.70 -2.81 15.47
CA PHE A 706 -25.50 -3.39 14.15
C PHE A 706 -24.01 -3.72 13.98
N PHE A 707 -23.75 -4.97 13.60
CA PHE A 707 -22.44 -5.52 13.29
C PHE A 707 -22.51 -6.15 11.88
N ASP A 708 -21.41 -6.12 11.14
CA ASP A 708 -21.32 -6.90 9.91
C ASP A 708 -19.91 -7.46 9.64
N GLU A 709 -19.90 -8.63 9.02
CA GLU A 709 -18.71 -9.25 8.46
C GLU A 709 -18.93 -9.41 6.94
N VAL A 710 -18.09 -8.76 6.15
CA VAL A 710 -17.95 -9.16 4.74
C VAL A 710 -17.07 -10.39 4.73
N LEU A 711 -17.66 -11.55 4.44
CA LEU A 711 -16.91 -12.79 4.27
C LEU A 711 -15.79 -12.55 3.25
N PHE A 712 -14.55 -12.88 3.63
CA PHE A 712 -13.36 -12.60 2.82
C PHE A 712 -13.29 -13.40 1.49
N MET A 713 -14.28 -14.25 1.20
CA MET A 713 -14.52 -14.91 -0.09
C MET A 713 -14.90 -13.96 -1.24
N THR A 714 -14.56 -12.67 -1.14
CA THR A 714 -14.36 -11.81 -2.30
C THR A 714 -12.99 -11.12 -2.25
N PRO A 715 -11.94 -11.77 -2.81
CA PRO A 715 -11.41 -11.23 -4.05
C PRO A 715 -12.60 -11.13 -5.03
N LEU A 716 -13.36 -10.05 -4.85
CA LEU A 716 -13.83 -9.23 -5.94
C LEU A 716 -14.43 -10.07 -7.09
N PHE A 717 -15.75 -10.29 -7.05
CA PHE A 717 -16.60 -10.64 -8.20
C PHE A 717 -18.07 -10.63 -7.75
N VAL A 718 -18.52 -9.50 -7.21
CA VAL A 718 -19.96 -9.23 -7.15
C VAL A 718 -20.40 -8.97 -8.59
N CYS A 719 -20.98 -9.98 -9.24
CA CYS A 719 -21.72 -9.77 -10.48
C CYS A 719 -22.91 -8.87 -10.16
N CYS A 720 -22.80 -7.59 -10.51
CA CYS A 720 -23.90 -6.66 -10.39
C CYS A 720 -24.96 -7.02 -11.44
N GLU A 721 -26.20 -7.21 -11.00
CA GLU A 721 -27.35 -7.59 -11.82
C GLU A 721 -27.73 -6.43 -12.78
N ARG A 722 -26.92 -6.19 -13.84
CA ARG A 722 -27.22 -5.26 -14.95
C ARG A 722 -26.40 -5.37 -16.26
N ASP A 723 -25.27 -6.07 -16.30
CA ASP A 723 -24.50 -6.31 -17.55
C ASP A 723 -24.97 -7.58 -18.29
N LEU A 724 -26.07 -7.47 -19.07
CA LEU A 724 -26.66 -8.61 -19.82
C LEU A 724 -25.69 -9.26 -20.83
N PHE A 725 -24.61 -8.57 -21.20
CA PHE A 725 -23.67 -8.97 -22.26
C PHE A 725 -22.50 -9.88 -21.81
N LYS A 726 -22.33 -10.19 -20.52
CA LYS A 726 -21.20 -11.02 -20.04
C LYS A 726 -21.56 -12.41 -19.53
N CYS A 727 -22.78 -12.63 -19.02
CA CYS A 727 -23.23 -13.99 -18.70
C CYS A 727 -23.32 -14.86 -19.98
N LYS A 728 -23.75 -14.26 -21.09
CA LYS A 728 -23.92 -14.92 -22.39
C LYS A 728 -22.64 -15.51 -23.01
N ALA A 729 -21.46 -15.15 -22.48
CA ALA A 729 -20.18 -15.73 -22.91
C ALA A 729 -19.86 -17.10 -22.27
N TYR A 730 -20.39 -17.38 -21.06
CA TYR A 730 -20.21 -18.67 -20.40
C TYR A 730 -21.29 -19.70 -20.78
N GLU A 731 -22.46 -19.21 -21.20
CA GLU A 731 -23.59 -20.00 -21.71
C GLU A 731 -23.26 -20.74 -23.04
N ILE A 732 -22.22 -20.31 -23.75
CA ILE A 732 -21.76 -20.87 -25.04
C ILE A 732 -20.87 -22.11 -24.86
N GLN A 733 -20.37 -22.40 -23.65
CA GLN A 733 -19.50 -23.56 -23.38
C GLN A 733 -20.28 -24.85 -23.00
N GLU A 734 -21.53 -24.72 -22.54
CA GLU A 734 -22.44 -25.82 -22.17
C GLU A 734 -22.80 -26.78 -23.33
N PRO A 735 -23.17 -26.30 -24.54
CA PRO A 735 -23.66 -27.17 -25.62
C PRO A 735 -22.68 -28.25 -26.06
N PHE A 736 -21.38 -27.96 -26.05
CA PHE A 736 -20.34 -28.87 -26.55
C PHE A 736 -20.16 -30.12 -25.68
N ASN A 737 -20.37 -30.01 -24.36
CA ASN A 737 -20.35 -31.16 -23.45
C ASN A 737 -21.70 -31.90 -23.45
N ARG A 738 -22.83 -31.18 -23.58
CA ARG A 738 -24.17 -31.78 -23.61
C ARG A 738 -24.39 -32.64 -24.87
N ALA A 739 -23.84 -32.22 -26.02
CA ALA A 739 -23.85 -33.00 -27.27
C ALA A 739 -23.17 -34.38 -27.13
N ARG A 740 -22.15 -34.51 -26.27
CA ARG A 740 -21.42 -35.77 -26.05
C ARG A 740 -22.15 -36.76 -25.12
N LEU A 741 -23.26 -36.34 -24.50
CA LEU A 741 -24.14 -37.17 -23.68
C LEU A 741 -25.44 -37.55 -24.41
N TYR A 742 -26.01 -36.64 -25.21
CA TYR A 742 -27.23 -36.94 -25.98
C TYR A 742 -27.00 -37.85 -27.20
N ALA A 743 -25.78 -37.96 -27.71
CA ALA A 743 -25.41 -38.89 -28.79
C ALA A 743 -25.43 -40.39 -28.38
N ARG A 744 -26.17 -40.76 -27.34
CA ARG A 744 -26.26 -42.12 -26.80
C ARG A 744 -27.69 -42.61 -26.52
N ASP A 745 -28.68 -41.71 -26.43
CA ASP A 745 -30.09 -42.04 -26.20
C ASP A 745 -31.01 -41.27 -27.16
N SER A 746 -31.16 -41.79 -28.39
CA SER A 746 -32.38 -41.71 -29.23
C SER A 746 -32.08 -42.23 -30.65
N GLY A 747 -32.91 -43.14 -31.16
CA GLY A 747 -32.69 -43.80 -32.46
C GLY A 747 -33.47 -45.12 -32.56
N ALA A 748 -34.80 -45.04 -32.57
CA ALA A 748 -35.67 -46.16 -32.26
C ALA A 748 -36.25 -46.91 -33.48
N THR A 749 -36.58 -48.19 -33.25
CA THR A 749 -37.66 -48.99 -33.88
C THR A 749 -37.82 -49.00 -35.40
N LYS A 750 -37.68 -50.20 -35.99
CA LYS A 750 -38.64 -50.68 -37.01
C LYS A 750 -38.93 -52.18 -36.83
N VAL A 751 -40.13 -52.57 -37.24
CA VAL A 751 -40.82 -53.84 -36.94
C VAL A 751 -40.52 -54.91 -38.00
N GLU A 752 -40.38 -56.19 -37.62
CA GLU A 752 -41.14 -57.35 -38.17
C GLU A 752 -40.81 -58.70 -37.47
N ARG A 753 -41.69 -59.68 -37.71
CA ARG A 753 -41.93 -60.98 -37.04
C ARG A 753 -40.75 -61.98 -36.99
N GLY A 754 -40.74 -62.86 -35.97
CA GLY A 754 -40.07 -64.16 -36.02
C GLY A 754 -39.67 -64.80 -34.68
N ASP A 755 -40.44 -65.77 -34.21
CA ASP A 755 -40.06 -66.81 -33.21
C ASP A 755 -39.80 -68.14 -33.99
N PRO A 756 -39.17 -69.22 -33.46
CA PRO A 756 -38.67 -69.42 -32.10
C PRO A 756 -37.27 -70.11 -31.96
N HIS A 757 -36.92 -70.51 -30.72
CA HIS A 757 -35.91 -71.50 -30.28
C HIS A 757 -34.40 -71.16 -30.11
N LYS A 758 -34.03 -71.02 -28.83
CA LYS A 758 -32.94 -71.71 -28.07
C LYS A 758 -31.43 -71.66 -28.46
N ASP A 759 -30.66 -71.49 -27.38
CA ASP A 759 -29.31 -72.02 -27.06
C ASP A 759 -28.10 -71.66 -27.95
N GLN A 760 -27.25 -70.70 -27.51
CA GLN A 760 -25.87 -70.98 -27.02
C GLN A 760 -25.09 -69.72 -26.54
N GLY A 761 -23.91 -69.94 -25.93
CA GLY A 761 -23.17 -69.01 -25.06
C GLY A 761 -22.19 -67.99 -25.68
N PRO A 762 -21.35 -67.34 -24.85
CA PRO A 762 -20.87 -65.98 -25.12
C PRO A 762 -19.57 -65.85 -25.94
N ARG A 763 -19.62 -65.05 -27.03
CA ARG A 763 -18.44 -64.53 -27.77
C ARG A 763 -18.18 -63.02 -27.63
N MET A 764 -18.95 -62.31 -26.79
CA MET A 764 -18.92 -60.84 -26.68
C MET A 764 -17.80 -60.25 -25.79
N ALA A 765 -17.35 -60.95 -24.74
CA ALA A 765 -16.48 -60.38 -23.71
C ALA A 765 -15.07 -60.03 -24.22
N SER A 766 -14.36 -61.01 -24.78
CA SER A 766 -12.97 -60.86 -25.28
C SER A 766 -12.79 -59.70 -26.27
N ARG A 767 -13.81 -59.42 -27.11
CA ARG A 767 -13.77 -58.33 -28.09
C ARG A 767 -13.85 -56.92 -27.47
N ARG A 768 -14.27 -56.81 -26.20
CA ARG A 768 -14.31 -55.58 -25.42
C ARG A 768 -13.02 -55.35 -24.64
N GLU A 769 -12.45 -56.40 -24.05
CA GLU A 769 -11.16 -56.36 -23.36
C GLU A 769 -10.02 -56.03 -24.32
N ASN A 770 -9.95 -56.70 -25.47
CA ASN A 770 -8.95 -56.40 -26.51
C ASN A 770 -9.04 -54.94 -27.03
N ARG A 771 -10.23 -54.32 -27.01
CA ARG A 771 -10.40 -52.90 -27.36
C ARG A 771 -9.94 -51.94 -26.26
N MET A 772 -10.08 -52.31 -24.99
CA MET A 772 -9.55 -51.50 -23.88
C MET A 772 -8.02 -51.61 -23.79
N ALA A 773 -7.46 -52.81 -23.99
CA ALA A 773 -6.02 -53.01 -24.08
C ALA A 773 -5.38 -52.23 -25.25
N ALA A 774 -6.01 -52.24 -26.43
CA ALA A 774 -5.57 -51.42 -27.56
C ALA A 774 -5.57 -49.93 -27.23
N ALA A 775 -6.69 -49.38 -26.74
CA ALA A 775 -6.80 -47.95 -26.39
C ALA A 775 -5.81 -47.53 -25.28
N GLN A 776 -5.49 -48.43 -24.35
CA GLN A 776 -4.51 -48.18 -23.29
C GLN A 776 -3.06 -48.17 -23.83
N ASN A 777 -2.75 -49.03 -24.81
CA ASN A 777 -1.46 -49.02 -25.50
C ASN A 777 -1.30 -47.80 -26.43
N ASP A 778 -2.36 -47.38 -27.12
CA ASP A 778 -2.35 -46.17 -27.96
C ASP A 778 -2.09 -44.92 -27.11
N ALA A 779 -2.76 -44.78 -25.96
CA ALA A 779 -2.50 -43.69 -25.01
C ALA A 779 -1.06 -43.71 -24.46
N LEU A 780 -0.48 -44.90 -24.26
CA LEU A 780 0.92 -45.05 -23.85
C LEU A 780 1.88 -44.60 -24.97
N MET A 781 1.59 -44.93 -26.24
CA MET A 781 2.37 -44.48 -27.40
C MET A 781 2.24 -42.98 -27.65
N GLU A 782 1.07 -42.37 -27.44
CA GLU A 782 0.93 -40.91 -27.48
C GLU A 782 1.78 -40.23 -26.40
N PHE A 783 1.79 -40.76 -25.18
CA PHE A 783 2.62 -40.24 -24.08
C PHE A 783 4.12 -40.40 -24.35
N GLU A 784 4.56 -41.56 -24.86
CA GLU A 784 5.93 -41.81 -25.37
C GLU A 784 6.34 -40.79 -26.44
N ASN A 785 5.46 -40.53 -27.41
CA ASN A 785 5.71 -39.58 -28.50
C ASN A 785 5.71 -38.12 -28.02
N PHE A 786 4.87 -37.77 -27.05
CA PHE A 786 4.90 -36.46 -26.39
C PHE A 786 6.20 -36.26 -25.62
N LYS A 787 6.64 -37.25 -24.84
CA LYS A 787 7.92 -37.27 -24.11
C LYS A 787 9.11 -37.11 -25.06
N LYS A 788 9.12 -37.80 -26.20
CA LYS A 788 10.16 -37.67 -27.25
C LYS A 788 10.19 -36.26 -27.86
N LYS A 789 9.02 -35.68 -28.20
CA LYS A 789 8.91 -34.29 -28.68
C LYS A 789 9.38 -33.27 -27.64
N TYR A 790 8.98 -33.42 -26.38
CA TYR A 790 9.39 -32.54 -25.29
C TYR A 790 10.91 -32.58 -25.02
N LEU A 791 11.51 -33.77 -25.03
CA LEU A 791 12.97 -33.93 -24.92
C LEU A 791 13.71 -33.30 -26.10
N LEU A 792 13.18 -33.40 -27.33
CA LEU A 792 13.77 -32.76 -28.51
C LEU A 792 13.72 -31.22 -28.40
N VAL A 793 12.59 -30.66 -27.97
CA VAL A 793 12.44 -29.22 -27.74
C VAL A 793 13.41 -28.74 -26.65
N ASN A 794 13.49 -29.43 -25.51
CA ASN A 794 14.45 -29.06 -24.46
C ASN A 794 15.90 -29.16 -24.95
N LYS A 795 16.27 -30.18 -25.75
CA LYS A 795 17.60 -30.27 -26.37
C LYS A 795 17.90 -29.08 -27.28
N HIS A 796 16.91 -28.58 -28.03
CA HIS A 796 17.04 -27.35 -28.82
C HIS A 796 17.18 -26.10 -27.94
N VAL A 797 16.37 -25.95 -26.88
CA VAL A 797 16.45 -24.81 -25.94
C VAL A 797 17.80 -24.78 -25.23
N THR A 798 18.30 -25.91 -24.73
CA THR A 798 19.63 -25.98 -24.10
C THR A 798 20.74 -25.62 -25.08
N LYS A 799 20.68 -26.10 -26.34
CA LYS A 799 21.65 -25.72 -27.38
C LYS A 799 21.56 -24.23 -27.76
N LEU A 800 20.36 -23.65 -27.77
CA LEU A 800 20.17 -22.23 -28.03
C LEU A 800 20.78 -21.39 -26.90
N ASN A 801 20.50 -21.75 -25.65
CA ASN A 801 21.04 -21.08 -24.47
C ASN A 801 22.57 -21.17 -24.42
N SER A 802 23.17 -22.34 -24.68
CA SER A 802 24.64 -22.47 -24.69
C SER A 802 25.29 -21.65 -25.81
N THR A 803 24.65 -21.58 -26.98
CA THR A 803 25.11 -20.73 -28.10
C THR A 803 24.99 -19.25 -27.77
N LEU A 804 23.93 -18.84 -27.07
CA LEU A 804 23.71 -17.46 -26.62
C LEU A 804 24.74 -17.06 -25.55
N SER A 805 25.04 -17.93 -24.57
CA SER A 805 26.07 -17.67 -23.56
C SER A 805 27.44 -17.40 -24.20
N VAL A 806 27.88 -18.25 -25.13
CA VAL A 806 29.17 -18.05 -25.84
C VAL A 806 29.18 -16.72 -26.61
N ARG A 807 28.07 -16.33 -27.26
CA ARG A 807 27.99 -15.04 -27.95
C ARG A 807 27.99 -13.84 -27.00
N VAL A 808 27.43 -13.96 -25.79
CA VAL A 808 27.49 -12.92 -24.75
C VAL A 808 28.90 -12.78 -24.19
N GLU A 809 29.61 -13.90 -24.00
CA GLU A 809 31.00 -13.95 -23.55
C GLU A 809 31.94 -13.29 -24.57
N GLU A 810 31.83 -13.67 -25.85
CA GLU A 810 32.57 -13.07 -26.98
C GLU A 810 32.31 -11.55 -27.13
N LEU A 811 31.08 -11.09 -26.92
CA LEU A 811 30.72 -9.66 -26.92
C LEU A 811 31.31 -8.90 -25.71
N ASN A 812 31.40 -9.54 -24.55
CA ASN A 812 32.03 -8.95 -23.37
C ASN A 812 33.56 -8.81 -23.55
N ASP A 813 34.22 -9.80 -24.15
CA ASP A 813 35.66 -9.72 -24.48
C ASP A 813 35.95 -8.61 -25.50
N GLN A 814 35.13 -8.48 -26.54
CA GLN A 814 35.24 -7.38 -27.50
C GLN A 814 35.04 -6.02 -26.82
N LEU A 815 34.07 -5.90 -25.91
CA LEU A 815 33.85 -4.68 -25.13
C LEU A 815 35.02 -4.37 -24.19
N ALA A 816 35.61 -5.37 -23.55
CA ALA A 816 36.79 -5.22 -22.68
C ALA A 816 38.02 -4.76 -23.46
N MET A 817 38.28 -5.33 -24.64
CA MET A 817 39.36 -4.87 -25.53
C MET A 817 39.15 -3.42 -25.97
N LEU A 818 37.93 -3.03 -26.37
CA LEU A 818 37.61 -1.64 -26.74
C LEU A 818 37.78 -0.66 -25.57
N GLN A 819 37.49 -1.08 -24.34
CA GLN A 819 37.74 -0.26 -23.13
C GLN A 819 39.24 -0.10 -22.85
N LEU A 820 40.03 -1.19 -22.94
CA LEU A 820 41.49 -1.15 -22.79
C LEU A 820 42.15 -0.24 -23.83
N GLU A 821 41.70 -0.30 -25.07
CA GLU A 821 42.19 0.57 -26.15
C GLU A 821 41.80 2.03 -25.93
N ASN A 822 40.60 2.31 -25.39
CA ASN A 822 40.19 3.66 -24.99
C ASN A 822 41.10 4.21 -23.87
N ILE A 823 41.50 3.38 -22.90
CA ILE A 823 42.41 3.75 -21.82
C ILE A 823 43.82 4.05 -22.36
N ARG A 824 44.34 3.24 -23.29
CA ARG A 824 45.61 3.47 -23.99
C ARG A 824 45.61 4.79 -24.77
N LEU A 825 44.54 5.06 -25.53
CA LEU A 825 44.41 6.31 -26.29
C LEU A 825 44.33 7.54 -25.37
N ARG A 826 43.71 7.42 -24.18
CA ARG A 826 43.71 8.48 -23.16
C ARG A 826 45.10 8.71 -22.56
N SER A 827 45.83 7.66 -22.17
CA SER A 827 47.17 7.82 -21.59
C SER A 827 48.19 8.34 -22.62
N ALA A 828 48.08 7.92 -23.88
CA ALA A 828 48.86 8.48 -24.99
C ALA A 828 48.58 9.98 -25.18
N ASN A 829 47.32 10.41 -25.17
CA ASN A 829 46.93 11.82 -25.28
C ASN A 829 47.41 12.67 -24.08
N ILE A 830 47.36 12.13 -22.86
CA ILE A 830 47.90 12.79 -21.65
C ILE A 830 49.43 12.91 -21.75
N SER A 831 50.13 11.86 -22.22
CA SER A 831 51.58 11.90 -22.42
C SER A 831 51.99 12.93 -23.49
N LEU A 832 51.32 12.92 -24.65
CA LEU A 832 51.60 13.85 -25.75
C LEU A 832 51.31 15.31 -25.36
N SER A 833 50.20 15.59 -24.68
CA SER A 833 49.89 16.94 -24.20
C SER A 833 50.86 17.40 -23.08
N ALA A 834 51.35 16.50 -22.23
CA ALA A 834 52.41 16.80 -21.27
C ALA A 834 53.76 17.09 -21.96
N GLN A 835 54.14 16.32 -22.98
CA GLN A 835 55.32 16.61 -23.82
C GLN A 835 55.20 17.96 -24.51
N LEU A 836 54.05 18.25 -25.14
CA LEU A 836 53.81 19.51 -25.85
C LEU A 836 53.81 20.71 -24.88
N LYS A 837 53.34 20.54 -23.64
CA LYS A 837 53.46 21.55 -22.58
C LYS A 837 54.91 21.78 -22.15
N ARG A 838 55.73 20.73 -22.05
CA ARG A 838 57.18 20.84 -21.77
C ARG A 838 57.93 21.52 -22.93
N GLU A 839 57.64 21.16 -24.17
CA GLU A 839 58.19 21.81 -25.37
C GLU A 839 57.86 23.31 -25.41
N ARG A 840 56.61 23.69 -25.14
CA ARG A 840 56.19 25.10 -25.02
C ARG A 840 56.91 25.84 -23.89
N GLN A 841 57.26 25.17 -22.79
CA GLN A 841 58.04 25.77 -21.70
C GLN A 841 59.54 25.90 -22.06
N LEU A 842 60.14 24.89 -22.68
CA LEU A 842 61.55 24.88 -23.10
C LEU A 842 61.83 25.92 -24.20
N LYS A 843 60.89 26.08 -25.16
CA LYS A 843 60.99 27.08 -26.25
C LYS A 843 60.57 28.49 -25.83
N GLY A 844 60.29 28.73 -24.55
CA GLY A 844 60.06 30.07 -23.97
C GLY A 844 61.26 31.02 -24.02
N ARG A 845 62.44 30.56 -24.46
CA ARG A 845 63.63 31.38 -24.73
C ARG A 845 64.04 31.30 -26.21
N GLY A 846 63.39 32.12 -27.04
CA GLY A 846 63.83 32.45 -28.41
C GLY A 846 63.42 31.44 -29.49
N SER A 847 62.31 31.70 -30.19
CA SER A 847 61.92 31.02 -31.43
C SER A 847 60.97 31.89 -32.26
N ASP A 848 61.00 31.77 -33.59
CA ASP A 848 60.19 32.59 -34.52
C ASP A 848 58.68 32.34 -34.31
N PRO A 849 57.85 33.39 -34.12
CA PRO A 849 56.39 33.24 -33.97
C PRO A 849 55.71 32.53 -35.15
N LYS A 850 56.27 32.56 -36.37
CA LYS A 850 55.75 31.81 -37.53
C LYS A 850 55.73 30.30 -37.29
N THR A 851 56.76 29.78 -36.63
CA THR A 851 56.88 28.33 -36.32
C THR A 851 55.86 27.91 -35.27
N VAL A 852 55.56 28.77 -34.29
CA VAL A 852 54.51 28.53 -33.29
C VAL A 852 53.13 28.50 -33.94
N ALA A 853 52.84 29.47 -34.83
CA ALA A 853 51.58 29.51 -35.56
C ALA A 853 51.35 28.26 -36.44
N LEU A 854 52.40 27.74 -37.09
CA LEU A 854 52.33 26.49 -37.87
C LEU A 854 52.05 25.26 -37.00
N ILE A 855 52.63 25.17 -35.81
CA ILE A 855 52.40 24.04 -34.88
C ILE A 855 50.98 24.09 -34.30
N ASP A 856 50.48 25.28 -33.95
CA ASP A 856 49.11 25.44 -33.44
C ASP A 856 48.07 25.22 -34.54
N ALA A 857 48.34 25.60 -35.79
CA ALA A 857 47.51 25.24 -36.94
C ALA A 857 47.46 23.71 -37.17
N ALA A 858 48.62 23.05 -37.19
CA ALA A 858 48.71 21.60 -37.40
C ALA A 858 48.03 20.79 -36.28
N THR A 859 48.18 21.20 -35.02
CA THR A 859 47.50 20.54 -33.89
C THR A 859 46.00 20.81 -33.86
N THR A 860 45.55 22.00 -34.28
CA THR A 860 44.12 22.31 -34.44
C THR A 860 43.48 21.43 -35.52
N GLU A 861 44.15 21.23 -36.65
CA GLU A 861 43.66 20.34 -37.72
C GLU A 861 43.67 18.86 -37.29
N ALA A 862 44.71 18.40 -36.59
CA ALA A 862 44.73 17.04 -36.04
C ALA A 862 43.57 16.79 -35.04
N LEU A 863 43.26 17.76 -34.18
CA LEU A 863 42.09 17.70 -33.29
C LEU A 863 40.76 17.75 -34.06
N ARG A 864 40.68 18.51 -35.15
CA ARG A 864 39.52 18.57 -36.05
C ARG A 864 39.27 17.20 -36.69
N GLN A 865 40.31 16.53 -37.21
CA GLN A 865 40.21 15.21 -37.82
C GLN A 865 39.87 14.12 -36.80
N LEU A 866 40.48 14.11 -35.61
CA LEU A 866 40.09 13.21 -34.52
C LEU A 866 38.63 13.40 -34.09
N THR A 867 38.12 14.62 -34.13
CA THR A 867 36.70 14.93 -33.84
C THR A 867 35.79 14.48 -34.99
N ALA A 868 36.21 14.63 -36.24
CA ALA A 868 35.47 14.10 -37.40
C ALA A 868 35.38 12.56 -37.37
N ILE A 869 36.48 11.86 -37.06
CA ILE A 869 36.51 10.40 -36.90
C ILE A 869 35.59 9.95 -35.76
N ARG A 870 35.63 10.64 -34.62
CA ARG A 870 34.71 10.38 -33.50
C ARG A 870 33.24 10.55 -33.91
N ASN A 871 32.92 11.62 -34.63
CA ASN A 871 31.56 11.89 -35.07
C ASN A 871 31.09 10.87 -36.14
N ALA A 872 31.98 10.41 -37.01
CA ALA A 872 31.69 9.34 -37.97
C ALA A 872 31.42 8.00 -37.27
N LEU A 873 32.18 7.65 -36.23
CA LEU A 873 31.96 6.43 -35.44
C LEU A 873 30.67 6.49 -34.60
N VAL A 874 30.28 7.66 -34.10
CA VAL A 874 29.05 7.84 -33.31
C VAL A 874 27.80 7.91 -34.20
N ASN A 875 27.90 8.55 -35.37
CA ASN A 875 26.75 8.76 -36.27
C ASN A 875 26.65 7.74 -37.41
N GLY A 876 27.60 6.81 -37.55
CA GLY A 876 27.68 5.86 -38.68
C GLY A 876 26.50 4.89 -38.83
N ASN A 877 25.59 4.82 -37.85
CA ASN A 877 24.40 3.97 -37.87
C ASN A 877 23.13 4.64 -38.43
N SER A 878 23.18 5.87 -38.95
CA SER A 878 22.00 6.60 -39.44
C SER A 878 21.99 6.89 -40.95
N GLY A 879 22.79 6.19 -41.76
CA GLY A 879 22.86 6.46 -43.21
C GLY A 879 23.42 5.35 -44.09
N GLN A 880 22.65 4.27 -44.32
CA GLN A 880 22.91 3.38 -45.46
C GLN A 880 21.59 2.95 -46.13
N GLN A 881 21.47 3.25 -47.43
CA GLN A 881 20.32 2.86 -48.26
C GLN A 881 20.42 1.38 -48.66
N SER A 882 19.27 0.74 -48.88
CA SER A 882 19.19 -0.69 -49.23
C SER A 882 19.68 -0.97 -50.66
N PRO A 883 20.65 -1.89 -50.87
CA PRO A 883 20.96 -2.43 -52.19
C PRO A 883 19.80 -3.30 -52.74
N PRO A 884 19.71 -3.50 -54.07
CA PRO A 884 18.53 -4.06 -54.71
C PRO A 884 18.36 -5.58 -54.52
N THR A 885 17.10 -6.02 -54.56
CA THR A 885 16.71 -7.42 -54.37
C THR A 885 17.13 -8.29 -55.57
N ARG A 886 17.97 -9.30 -55.35
CA ARG A 886 18.05 -10.48 -56.23
C ARG A 886 17.23 -11.62 -55.64
N SER A 887 16.47 -12.28 -56.51
CA SER A 887 15.50 -13.34 -56.19
C SER A 887 16.12 -14.76 -56.18
N ILE A 888 15.24 -15.78 -56.09
CA ILE A 888 15.48 -17.24 -56.22
C ILE A 888 15.84 -17.95 -54.89
N PRO A 889 15.15 -19.05 -54.48
CA PRO A 889 13.80 -19.52 -54.83
C PRO A 889 12.92 -19.86 -53.60
N THR A 890 11.59 -19.89 -53.77
CA THR A 890 10.68 -20.53 -52.79
C THR A 890 10.36 -21.99 -53.20
N PRO A 891 10.51 -22.98 -52.31
CA PRO A 891 9.93 -24.31 -52.51
C PRO A 891 8.38 -24.27 -52.45
N PRO A 892 7.67 -25.27 -53.03
CA PRO A 892 6.29 -25.09 -53.47
C PRO A 892 5.24 -25.13 -52.35
N SER A 893 4.22 -24.28 -52.49
CA SER A 893 2.95 -24.40 -51.78
C SER A 893 2.00 -25.30 -52.57
N THR A 894 1.62 -26.44 -52.01
CA THR A 894 0.57 -27.30 -52.57
C THR A 894 -0.82 -26.80 -52.14
N SER A 895 -1.56 -26.24 -53.09
CA SER A 895 -2.99 -25.90 -52.92
C SER A 895 -3.89 -27.06 -53.36
N PRO A 896 -5.13 -27.13 -52.86
CA PRO A 896 -6.27 -27.65 -53.64
C PRO A 896 -6.92 -26.55 -54.49
N ALA A 897 -7.50 -26.94 -55.64
CA ALA A 897 -8.28 -26.08 -56.54
C ALA A 897 -9.65 -25.67 -55.90
N ALA A 898 -10.37 -24.59 -56.22
CA ALA A 898 -10.68 -23.89 -57.49
C ALA A 898 -11.58 -24.73 -58.45
N ARG A 899 -12.60 -24.22 -59.16
CA ARG A 899 -13.37 -22.93 -59.24
C ARG A 899 -14.66 -23.21 -60.08
N ILE A 900 -15.54 -22.22 -60.31
CA ILE A 900 -16.55 -22.04 -61.41
C ILE A 900 -18.02 -22.38 -61.02
N VAL A 901 -19.10 -21.66 -61.39
CA VAL A 901 -19.42 -20.25 -61.81
C VAL A 901 -20.94 -20.02 -61.55
N GLY A 902 -21.41 -18.80 -61.25
CA GLY A 902 -22.85 -18.43 -61.25
C GLY A 902 -23.10 -16.91 -61.00
N PRO A 903 -24.22 -16.28 -61.44
CA PRO A 903 -24.26 -14.81 -61.66
C PRO A 903 -25.24 -13.94 -60.84
N VAL A 904 -24.82 -12.68 -60.60
CA VAL A 904 -25.59 -11.39 -60.59
C VAL A 904 -26.62 -11.07 -59.46
N HIS A 905 -26.29 -10.03 -58.65
CA HIS A 905 -27.06 -8.87 -58.06
C HIS A 905 -28.57 -8.95 -57.63
N PRO A 906 -29.14 -7.97 -56.86
CA PRO A 906 -28.56 -6.77 -56.18
C PRO A 906 -28.92 -6.59 -54.68
N GLY A 907 -28.36 -5.56 -54.02
CA GLY A 907 -28.84 -4.97 -52.75
C GLY A 907 -28.18 -5.48 -51.46
N GLN A 908 -28.05 -4.72 -50.36
CA GLN A 908 -28.30 -3.28 -50.11
C GLN A 908 -27.24 -2.72 -49.12
N ASN A 909 -27.15 -1.39 -49.01
CA ASN A 909 -26.17 -0.69 -48.16
C ASN A 909 -26.47 -0.81 -46.65
N THR A 910 -25.43 -0.91 -45.83
CA THR A 910 -25.10 0.09 -44.78
C THR A 910 -23.75 -0.20 -44.11
N ARG A 911 -22.85 0.79 -44.12
CA ARG A 911 -21.69 0.86 -43.22
C ARG A 911 -21.73 2.19 -42.47
N VAL A 912 -21.67 2.15 -41.14
CA VAL A 912 -21.52 3.33 -40.29
C VAL A 912 -20.01 3.70 -40.21
N PRO A 913 -19.61 4.98 -40.29
CA PRO A 913 -18.19 5.35 -40.25
C PRO A 913 -17.57 5.23 -38.85
N VAL A 914 -16.27 4.92 -38.80
CA VAL A 914 -15.43 5.14 -37.61
C VAL A 914 -14.84 6.55 -37.69
N ALA A 915 -14.86 7.29 -36.59
CA ALA A 915 -14.47 8.70 -36.57
C ALA A 915 -12.95 8.93 -36.70
N ARG A 916 -12.60 10.11 -37.24
CA ARG A 916 -11.23 10.58 -37.50
C ARG A 916 -10.61 11.21 -36.25
N ALA A 917 -9.28 11.19 -36.14
CA ALA A 917 -8.56 11.97 -35.12
C ALA A 917 -8.60 13.48 -35.45
N PRO A 918 -8.53 14.39 -34.44
CA PRO A 918 -8.48 15.83 -34.69
C PRO A 918 -7.11 16.31 -35.17
N GLU A 919 -7.09 17.23 -36.12
CA GLU A 919 -5.92 17.98 -36.56
C GLU A 919 -5.88 19.35 -35.84
N PHE A 920 -4.69 19.83 -35.47
CA PHE A 920 -4.50 21.14 -34.84
C PHE A 920 -3.85 22.12 -35.84
N PRO A 921 -4.42 23.32 -36.07
CA PRO A 921 -3.77 24.37 -36.85
C PRO A 921 -2.64 25.06 -36.05
N PRO A 922 -1.62 25.63 -36.71
CA PRO A 922 -0.48 26.26 -36.04
C PRO A 922 -0.82 27.64 -35.45
N LEU A 923 -0.03 28.04 -34.44
CA LEU A 923 -0.05 29.37 -33.85
C LEU A 923 0.70 30.39 -34.72
N VAL A 924 0.24 31.64 -34.72
CA VAL A 924 0.93 32.80 -35.30
C VAL A 924 1.01 33.88 -34.23
N GLU A 925 2.17 34.51 -34.09
CA GLU A 925 2.39 35.64 -33.19
C GLU A 925 2.09 36.97 -33.89
N SER A 926 1.39 37.88 -33.21
CA SER A 926 1.46 39.31 -33.47
C SER A 926 1.07 40.12 -32.23
N SER A 927 1.54 41.37 -32.18
CA SER A 927 1.56 42.23 -30.99
C SER A 927 0.35 43.17 -30.86
N GLU A 928 0.49 44.14 -29.95
CA GLU A 928 -0.35 45.31 -29.71
C GLU A 928 -1.63 45.11 -28.88
N SER A 929 -2.29 46.18 -28.42
CA SER A 929 -1.91 47.27 -27.49
C SER A 929 -3.17 48.14 -27.29
N ALA A 930 -3.15 49.02 -26.29
CA ALA A 930 -3.94 50.26 -26.17
C ALA A 930 -5.40 50.37 -26.71
N ARG A 931 -6.32 50.61 -25.74
CA ARG A 931 -7.38 51.65 -25.78
C ARG A 931 -8.68 51.45 -26.62
N SER A 932 -9.79 51.45 -25.85
CA SER A 932 -10.85 52.49 -25.92
C SER A 932 -12.06 52.39 -26.89
N ALA A 933 -13.15 51.82 -26.36
CA ALA A 933 -14.47 52.48 -26.18
C ALA A 933 -15.57 52.52 -27.27
N LYS A 934 -16.82 52.51 -26.74
CA LYS A 934 -18.10 53.11 -27.19
C LYS A 934 -19.09 52.34 -28.09
N SER A 935 -20.37 52.55 -27.72
CA SER A 935 -21.64 52.36 -28.44
C SER A 935 -22.16 50.92 -28.60
N ARG A 936 -23.32 50.51 -28.07
CA ARG A 936 -24.73 50.94 -28.36
C ARG A 936 -25.05 50.81 -29.86
N ARG A 937 -26.09 50.08 -30.27
CA ARG A 937 -27.50 50.16 -29.78
C ARG A 937 -28.30 48.85 -30.00
N ARG A 938 -29.42 48.71 -29.27
CA ARG A 938 -30.80 48.29 -29.67
C ARG A 938 -31.02 47.45 -30.95
N SER A 939 -32.05 46.59 -31.06
CA SER A 939 -33.05 45.94 -30.17
C SER A 939 -33.91 45.00 -31.07
N SER A 940 -35.11 44.45 -30.78
CA SER A 940 -36.11 44.56 -29.68
C SER A 940 -37.09 43.37 -29.74
N GLY A 941 -37.73 43.01 -28.63
CA GLY A 941 -38.88 42.08 -28.60
C GLY A 941 -39.24 41.63 -27.19
N GLY A 942 -40.52 41.69 -26.81
CA GLY A 942 -41.03 41.25 -25.51
C GLY A 942 -42.49 41.65 -25.27
N MET A 943 -43.14 40.95 -24.33
CA MET A 943 -44.41 41.23 -23.64
C MET A 943 -44.29 40.48 -22.29
N THR A 944 -44.25 41.10 -21.10
CA THR A 944 -45.25 41.91 -20.35
C THR A 944 -46.34 41.06 -19.70
N THR A 945 -46.47 41.03 -18.36
CA THR A 945 -45.61 41.64 -17.30
C THR A 945 -45.36 40.70 -16.09
N ASP A 946 -46.05 40.64 -14.95
CA ASP A 946 -47.11 41.40 -14.23
C ASP A 946 -47.01 40.99 -12.74
N GLU A 947 -47.67 41.65 -11.77
CA GLU A 947 -47.15 42.78 -10.95
C GLU A 947 -46.85 42.23 -9.50
N GLU A 948 -46.40 42.89 -8.43
CA GLU A 948 -46.33 44.28 -7.90
C GLU A 948 -45.03 44.41 -7.01
N ASP A 949 -44.87 45.38 -6.10
CA ASP A 949 -44.39 46.76 -6.33
C ASP A 949 -43.65 47.31 -5.05
N ALA A 950 -43.15 48.56 -5.10
CA ALA A 950 -42.82 49.52 -4.00
C ALA A 950 -41.90 49.07 -2.83
N GLU A 951 -40.62 49.49 -2.74
CA GLU A 951 -40.05 50.83 -2.37
C GLU A 951 -39.84 51.06 -0.84
N ALA A 952 -38.88 51.87 -0.35
CA ALA A 952 -38.10 52.94 -0.98
C ALA A 952 -36.60 53.02 -0.52
N GLU A 953 -35.83 53.91 -1.18
CA GLU A 953 -34.45 54.38 -0.85
C GLU A 953 -34.44 55.40 0.33
N PRO A 954 -33.33 56.10 0.78
CA PRO A 954 -32.03 56.47 0.14
C PRO A 954 -30.77 56.22 1.06
N ARG A 955 -29.57 56.84 0.94
CA ARG A 955 -28.58 57.13 -0.16
C ARG A 955 -27.32 57.81 0.50
N ILE A 956 -26.29 58.18 -0.29
CA ILE A 956 -25.30 59.29 -0.07
C ILE A 956 -23.84 58.97 0.41
N THR A 957 -22.95 58.78 -0.59
CA THR A 957 -21.58 59.32 -0.83
C THR A 957 -20.31 59.06 0.03
N LYS A 958 -19.28 58.52 -0.69
CA LYS A 958 -17.88 59.02 -0.91
C LYS A 958 -16.82 59.14 0.23
N ARG A 959 -15.68 58.44 -0.01
CA ARG A 959 -14.23 58.86 0.06
C ARG A 959 -13.67 59.43 1.40
N THR A 960 -12.36 59.44 1.71
CA THR A 960 -11.12 59.15 0.93
C THR A 960 -10.04 58.49 1.83
N SER A 961 -8.89 58.08 1.25
CA SER A 961 -7.71 57.50 1.92
C SER A 961 -6.64 58.53 2.30
N HIS A 962 -5.90 58.31 3.40
CA HIS A 962 -4.47 58.63 3.73
C HIS A 962 -4.29 58.44 5.28
N GLY A 963 -3.14 58.15 5.89
CA GLY A 963 -1.86 57.63 5.39
C GLY A 963 -0.61 58.06 6.20
N ILE A 964 -0.07 57.17 7.07
CA ILE A 964 1.29 57.29 7.74
C ILE A 964 1.38 58.43 8.80
N PRO A 965 2.31 58.48 9.82
CA PRO A 965 3.40 57.57 10.25
C PRO A 965 3.34 57.07 11.73
N THR A 966 4.35 56.28 12.13
CA THR A 966 4.80 55.99 13.52
C THR A 966 5.78 57.04 14.06
N PRO A 967 5.98 57.15 15.39
CA PRO A 967 7.33 56.89 15.93
C PRO A 967 7.38 56.15 17.30
N SER A 968 8.61 55.93 17.79
CA SER A 968 9.04 55.15 18.97
C SER A 968 9.21 55.95 20.27
N TYR A 969 9.30 55.29 21.45
CA TYR A 969 10.52 55.18 22.30
C TYR A 969 10.29 54.61 23.73
N LEU A 970 11.33 53.93 24.27
CA LEU A 970 11.71 53.69 25.70
C LEU A 970 10.70 52.90 26.60
N GLU A 971 11.08 51.94 27.47
CA GLU A 971 12.01 51.92 28.65
C GLU A 971 11.50 52.75 29.85
N SER A 972 11.59 52.33 31.12
CA SER A 972 12.00 51.04 31.73
C SER A 972 11.60 50.92 33.23
N GLU A 973 11.41 49.69 33.71
CA GLU A 973 11.69 49.14 35.07
C GLU A 973 11.05 49.66 36.39
N SER A 974 10.70 48.66 37.24
CA SER A 974 10.80 48.54 38.73
C SER A 974 10.09 49.59 39.65
N GLU A 975 9.93 49.43 40.98
CA GLU A 975 10.15 48.32 41.94
C GLU A 975 9.27 48.51 43.20
N ALA A 976 8.96 47.45 43.99
CA ALA A 976 8.54 47.53 45.41
C ALA A 976 8.43 46.12 46.07
N GLU A 977 8.66 46.01 47.39
CA GLU A 977 8.90 44.74 48.08
C GLU A 977 8.17 44.57 49.45
N LEU A 978 8.24 43.34 50.00
CA LEU A 978 8.06 42.90 51.40
C LEU A 978 6.71 43.00 52.17
N GLU A 979 6.26 41.81 52.64
CA GLU A 979 5.87 41.43 54.03
C GLU A 979 4.91 42.26 54.94
N SER A 980 4.20 41.70 55.93
CA SER A 980 3.74 40.32 56.27
C SER A 980 2.72 40.37 57.44
N LYS A 981 1.92 39.32 57.74
CA LYS A 981 1.15 39.22 59.02
C LYS A 981 0.56 37.84 59.43
N GLY A 982 1.26 37.13 60.33
CA GLY A 982 0.70 36.25 61.39
C GLY A 982 -0.06 34.94 61.01
N ARG A 983 -0.47 34.07 61.97
CA ARG A 983 -0.05 33.86 63.38
C ARG A 983 -0.48 32.45 63.88
N ARG A 984 0.32 31.88 64.81
CA ARG A 984 0.14 30.72 65.76
C ARG A 984 -1.30 30.14 65.98
N ARG A 985 -1.53 28.87 66.38
CA ARG A 985 -0.65 27.84 67.02
C ARG A 985 -1.19 26.38 66.98
N ALA A 986 -0.26 25.42 67.22
CA ALA A 986 -0.41 24.02 67.69
C ALA A 986 -0.61 22.92 66.62
N GLY A 987 -0.23 21.65 66.85
CA GLY A 987 0.61 21.09 67.94
C GLY A 987 0.47 19.57 68.19
N ARG A 988 1.57 18.91 68.63
CA ARG A 988 1.77 17.45 68.92
C ARG A 988 1.63 16.48 67.71
N GLN A 989 2.28 15.32 67.65
CA GLN A 989 3.63 14.87 68.11
C GLN A 989 3.97 13.51 67.44
N SER A 990 5.25 13.14 67.31
CA SER A 990 5.69 11.88 66.65
C SER A 990 6.00 10.74 67.65
N ALA A 991 5.78 9.48 67.26
CA ALA A 991 6.29 8.27 67.94
C ALA A 991 6.42 7.06 66.98
N LEU A 992 7.19 6.02 67.39
CA LEU A 992 7.77 4.98 66.53
C LEU A 992 7.21 3.54 66.75
N LEU A 993 7.32 2.73 65.69
CA LEU A 993 7.71 1.29 65.63
C LEU A 993 6.83 0.13 66.20
N ALA A 994 7.04 -1.03 65.55
CA ALA A 994 6.62 -2.42 65.88
C ALA A 994 5.10 -2.72 65.77
N ARG A 995 4.65 -3.91 65.36
CA ARG A 995 5.27 -5.27 65.38
C ARG A 995 4.68 -6.17 64.27
N ASN A 996 5.29 -7.33 64.05
CA ASN A 996 4.91 -8.51 63.22
C ASN A 996 3.40 -8.62 62.83
N SER A 997 3.04 -9.14 61.65
CA SER A 997 3.64 -10.31 60.97
C SER A 997 3.55 -10.25 59.44
#